data_AF-A0A9N9T2X8-F1
#
_entry.id   AF-A0A9N9T2X8-F1
#
_cell.length_a   1.000
_cell.length_b   1.000
_cell.length_c   1.000
_cell.angle_alpha   90.00
_cell.angle_beta   90.00
_cell.angle_gamma   90.00
#
_symmetry.space_group_name_H-M   'P 1'
#
loop_
_entity.id
_entity.type
_entity.pdbx_description
1 polymer ?
#
loop_
_entity_poly.entity_id
_entity_poly.type
_entity_poly.pdbx_seq_one_letter_code
_entity_poly.pdbx_strand_id
1 'polypeptide(L)'
;MTTLYLLLLLGIVNFTSSESVYKQRFLEQYNKMHDPNNGYFSSKGIPYHAVETLVVEATDYGHETTSETHSYYIWLEAMYGGITNNFSRFNEAWEIMEKYIIPVHESQPNTNLYNPSYPSSYAPEQEYPEDYPLGPFEPPAPVGIDPLYQELVDTYGTSDIYAMHWLTDVDNVYGFGTSPGNCELGPNEPGPSFINTYQRGPRENAWKTIPQSTCDSHKYGGPEGFGAITSTGNHVPSWQYSVAPDADARAIAAAFWASRWATKSGQLSQITNTLQKAGKLGDYLRYCFYDKSFKRIGNCIDPYKCPGGTGKDSAHYLLGWYVGFGGSLSSENGYSWRISDGVAHFGYQNPMAAYALISEPNMTPSGATAVEDWQKSLDRQLELYEYLQSVEGAFAGGVTNSWNGRYEQPPQELMNNTFHGMFYNWEPVAYDPPSNQWFGMQPWSTDRLAQYYYITGDEKAKKTLDKWVSWIITNTYFEGDDYQIPSTLDWSGAPPNVHCKIVYHGNAVGPAAATARTLSYYAARANHAEAKNLAKKILDSLWNLHRTPLGISVEEQPEIHFNQSVYVPKDFHGVYPNGDVIDSNSTFVSLRSFYKKDPQWYKIENYMNGGPAPKFKYHRFWDQTDVALGFGVYALLFDE
;
A
#
# COMPACT_ATOMS: atom_id res chain seq x y z
N MET A 1 16.97 -59.23 -56.77
CA MET A 1 17.23 -57.92 -56.16
C MET A 1 15.96 -57.09 -56.31
N THR A 2 15.14 -57.05 -55.28
CA THR A 2 13.91 -56.25 -55.22
C THR A 2 13.83 -55.73 -53.80
N THR A 3 14.06 -54.43 -53.65
CA THR A 3 14.20 -53.76 -52.36
C THR A 3 12.84 -53.29 -51.85
N LEU A 4 12.60 -53.62 -50.59
CA LEU A 4 11.45 -53.33 -49.74
C LEU A 4 11.34 -51.81 -49.48
N TYR A 5 10.15 -51.23 -49.64
CA TYR A 5 9.81 -49.92 -49.08
C TYR A 5 9.02 -50.13 -47.78
N LEU A 6 9.62 -49.73 -46.66
CA LEU A 6 9.02 -49.71 -45.33
C LEU A 6 8.48 -48.28 -45.09
N LEU A 7 7.16 -48.12 -45.06
CA LEU A 7 6.50 -46.86 -44.66
C LEU A 7 6.29 -46.88 -43.15
N LEU A 8 7.09 -46.09 -42.42
CA LEU A 8 6.88 -45.79 -41.01
C LEU A 8 5.80 -44.71 -40.89
N LEU A 9 4.62 -45.07 -40.37
CA LEU A 9 3.63 -44.14 -39.88
C LEU A 9 4.05 -43.68 -38.47
N LEU A 10 4.65 -42.50 -38.38
CA LEU A 10 4.76 -41.75 -37.13
C LEU A 10 3.43 -41.05 -36.88
N GLY A 11 2.62 -41.63 -35.98
CA GLY A 11 1.46 -40.94 -35.42
C GLY A 11 1.93 -39.78 -34.55
N ILE A 12 1.71 -38.56 -35.03
CA ILE A 12 1.78 -37.36 -34.20
C ILE A 12 0.55 -37.39 -33.29
N VAL A 13 0.74 -37.89 -32.06
CA VAL A 13 -0.22 -37.66 -30.99
C VAL A 13 -0.04 -36.21 -30.57
N ASN A 14 -0.84 -35.32 -31.13
CA ASN A 14 -1.05 -33.99 -30.57
C ASN A 14 -1.77 -34.17 -29.23
N PHE A 15 -1.01 -34.25 -28.13
CA PHE A 15 -1.53 -33.89 -26.82
C PHE A 15 -1.77 -32.39 -26.83
N THR A 16 -2.92 -31.97 -27.35
CA THR A 16 -3.50 -30.69 -26.94
C THR A 16 -4.06 -30.93 -25.55
N SER A 17 -3.27 -30.66 -24.51
CA SER A 17 -3.90 -30.34 -23.22
C SER A 17 -4.80 -29.15 -23.51
N SER A 18 -6.11 -29.29 -23.35
CA SER A 18 -7.01 -28.14 -23.32
C SER A 18 -6.44 -27.18 -22.28
N GLU A 19 -5.88 -26.05 -22.72
CA GLU A 19 -5.28 -25.08 -21.81
C GLU A 19 -6.36 -24.59 -20.85
N SER A 20 -6.02 -24.50 -19.56
CA SER A 20 -6.93 -24.05 -18.49
C SER A 20 -7.65 -22.75 -18.89
N VAL A 21 -8.97 -22.70 -18.70
CA VAL A 21 -9.77 -21.53 -19.11
C VAL A 21 -9.33 -20.31 -18.30
N TYR A 22 -8.99 -20.49 -17.02
CA TYR A 22 -8.54 -19.39 -16.17
C TYR A 22 -7.14 -18.90 -16.54
N LYS A 23 -6.26 -19.76 -17.05
CA LYS A 23 -4.98 -19.33 -17.62
C LYS A 23 -5.19 -18.42 -18.84
N GLN A 24 -6.13 -18.76 -19.72
CA GLN A 24 -6.48 -17.90 -20.85
C GLN A 24 -7.07 -16.55 -20.39
N ARG A 25 -7.93 -16.56 -19.38
CA ARG A 25 -8.48 -15.32 -18.79
C ARG A 25 -7.41 -14.43 -18.17
N PHE A 26 -6.44 -15.01 -17.47
CA PHE A 26 -5.27 -14.28 -16.99
C PHE A 26 -4.54 -13.61 -18.16
N LEU A 27 -4.21 -14.36 -19.21
CA LEU A 27 -3.46 -13.82 -20.35
C LEU A 27 -4.24 -12.74 -21.12
N GLU A 28 -5.56 -12.89 -21.28
CA GLU A 28 -6.40 -11.86 -21.90
C GLU A 28 -6.41 -10.57 -21.06
N GLN A 29 -6.57 -10.68 -19.74
CA GLN A 29 -6.54 -9.52 -18.84
C GLN A 29 -5.14 -8.87 -18.81
N TYR A 30 -4.08 -9.67 -18.70
CA TYR A 30 -2.70 -9.20 -18.75
C TYR A 30 -2.41 -8.43 -20.05
N ASN A 31 -2.83 -8.98 -21.18
CA ASN A 31 -2.63 -8.35 -22.48
C ASN A 31 -3.41 -7.04 -22.63
N LYS A 32 -4.62 -6.93 -22.05
CA LYS A 32 -5.34 -5.65 -22.00
C LYS A 32 -4.58 -4.61 -21.20
N MET A 33 -4.01 -5.00 -20.06
CA MET A 33 -3.23 -4.08 -19.23
C MET A 33 -1.96 -3.60 -19.92
N HIS A 34 -1.32 -4.47 -20.70
CA HIS A 34 -0.08 -4.16 -21.44
C HIS A 34 -0.29 -3.60 -22.85
N ASP A 35 -1.54 -3.47 -23.32
CA ASP A 35 -1.82 -2.80 -24.58
C ASP A 35 -1.61 -1.29 -24.39
N PRO A 36 -0.64 -0.66 -25.08
CA PRO A 36 -0.38 0.76 -24.94
C PRO A 36 -1.59 1.64 -25.33
N ASN A 37 -2.55 1.10 -26.10
CA ASN A 37 -3.79 1.81 -26.42
C ASN A 37 -4.77 1.90 -25.24
N ASN A 38 -4.59 1.07 -24.22
CA ASN A 38 -5.47 1.03 -23.04
C ASN A 38 -4.97 1.92 -21.89
N GLY A 39 -3.77 2.51 -21.99
CA GLY A 39 -3.37 3.63 -21.14
C GLY A 39 -3.04 3.31 -19.68
N TYR A 40 -2.78 2.05 -19.30
CA TYR A 40 -2.39 1.70 -17.92
C TYR A 40 -1.00 2.19 -17.52
N PHE A 41 -0.12 2.42 -18.49
CA PHE A 41 1.26 2.82 -18.26
C PHE A 41 1.56 4.13 -18.98
N SER A 42 2.41 4.95 -18.37
CA SER A 42 3.01 6.10 -19.02
C SER A 42 3.99 5.68 -20.12
N SER A 43 4.44 6.65 -20.92
CA SER A 43 5.48 6.42 -21.94
C SER A 43 6.84 5.95 -21.36
N LYS A 44 7.02 6.07 -20.04
CA LYS A 44 8.20 5.59 -19.29
C LYS A 44 8.02 4.19 -18.72
N GLY A 45 6.88 3.54 -18.95
CA GLY A 45 6.55 2.24 -18.38
C GLY A 45 6.13 2.29 -16.91
N ILE A 46 5.80 3.48 -16.39
CA ILE A 46 5.32 3.65 -15.01
C ILE A 46 3.80 3.39 -15.00
N PRO A 47 3.29 2.44 -14.20
CA PRO A 47 1.86 2.20 -14.12
C PRO A 47 1.16 3.39 -13.44
N TYR A 48 0.05 3.86 -14.00
CA TYR A 48 -0.82 4.83 -13.34
C TYR A 48 -1.69 4.15 -12.28
N HIS A 49 -2.21 4.92 -11.33
CA HIS A 49 -3.19 4.44 -10.35
C HIS A 49 -4.46 3.94 -11.06
N ALA A 50 -4.93 4.68 -12.07
CA ALA A 50 -6.03 4.29 -12.94
C ALA A 50 -5.82 4.81 -14.36
N VAL A 51 -6.49 4.16 -15.33
CA VAL A 51 -6.55 4.65 -16.72
C VAL A 51 -7.29 5.98 -16.79
N GLU A 52 -8.35 6.14 -15.99
CA GLU A 52 -9.11 7.38 -15.89
C GLU A 52 -8.38 8.38 -14.99
N THR A 53 -8.30 9.63 -15.42
CA THR A 53 -7.65 10.74 -14.70
C THR A 53 -8.48 11.31 -13.55
N LEU A 54 -9.81 11.28 -13.66
CA LEU A 54 -10.73 11.80 -12.64
C LEU A 54 -11.05 10.74 -11.57
N VAL A 55 -10.09 10.52 -10.68
CA VAL A 55 -10.17 9.60 -9.53
C VAL A 55 -9.69 10.35 -8.29
N VAL A 56 -10.47 10.32 -7.20
CA VAL A 56 -10.11 10.86 -5.90
C VAL A 56 -10.58 9.87 -4.82
N GLU A 57 -9.63 9.26 -4.11
CA GLU A 57 -9.90 8.27 -3.07
C GLU A 57 -8.79 8.25 -2.01
N ALA A 58 -7.61 7.74 -2.38
CA ALA A 58 -6.37 7.78 -1.61
C ALA A 58 -5.34 8.65 -2.35
N THR A 59 -5.19 8.40 -3.66
CA THR A 59 -4.70 9.37 -4.64
C THR A 59 -5.77 10.44 -4.88
N ASP A 60 -5.35 11.60 -5.33
CA ASP A 60 -6.26 12.69 -5.68
C ASP A 60 -6.25 13.03 -7.17
N TYR A 61 -5.55 12.23 -7.98
CA TYR A 61 -5.58 12.22 -9.44
C TYR A 61 -5.19 10.84 -10.01
N GLY A 62 -5.89 10.36 -11.04
CA GLY A 62 -5.75 8.97 -11.50
C GLY A 62 -4.43 8.63 -12.19
N HIS A 63 -3.72 9.63 -12.74
CA HIS A 63 -2.37 9.47 -13.29
C HIS A 63 -1.27 9.82 -12.28
N GLU A 64 -1.61 9.93 -11.00
CA GLU A 64 -0.63 9.62 -9.96
C GLU A 64 -0.33 8.12 -10.00
N THR A 65 0.75 7.72 -9.33
CA THR A 65 1.02 6.32 -9.03
C THR A 65 1.45 6.19 -7.59
N THR A 66 1.40 4.96 -7.08
CA THR A 66 1.71 4.65 -5.70
C THR A 66 2.68 3.50 -5.60
N SER A 67 3.35 3.37 -4.45
CA SER A 67 4.10 2.15 -4.12
C SER A 67 3.20 0.92 -4.16
N GLU A 68 1.91 1.06 -3.82
CA GLU A 68 0.88 0.03 -4.02
C GLU A 68 0.82 -0.40 -5.48
N THR A 69 0.62 0.53 -6.41
CA THR A 69 0.54 0.24 -7.86
C THR A 69 1.81 -0.45 -8.36
N HIS A 70 2.99 0.01 -7.94
CA HIS A 70 4.26 -0.66 -8.26
C HIS A 70 4.34 -2.09 -7.69
N SER A 71 3.89 -2.30 -6.45
CA SER A 71 3.88 -3.62 -5.83
C SER A 71 2.91 -4.60 -6.53
N TYR A 72 1.77 -4.10 -7.03
CA TYR A 72 0.86 -4.88 -7.86
C TYR A 72 1.47 -5.17 -9.24
N TYR A 73 2.17 -4.22 -9.87
CA TYR A 73 2.85 -4.45 -11.13
C TYR A 73 3.89 -5.57 -11.02
N ILE A 74 4.72 -5.54 -9.97
CA ILE A 74 5.68 -6.62 -9.67
C ILE A 74 4.97 -7.97 -9.51
N TRP A 75 3.80 -7.99 -8.85
CA TRP A 75 3.04 -9.23 -8.66
C TRP A 75 2.39 -9.75 -9.95
N LEU A 76 1.88 -8.85 -10.79
CA LEU A 76 1.37 -9.18 -12.13
C LEU A 76 2.45 -9.87 -12.96
N GLU A 77 3.66 -9.30 -12.99
CA GLU A 77 4.77 -9.86 -13.75
C GLU A 77 5.33 -11.15 -13.14
N ALA A 78 5.30 -11.30 -11.82
CA ALA A 78 5.62 -12.57 -11.16
C ALA A 78 4.65 -13.68 -11.61
N MET A 79 3.34 -13.39 -11.62
CA MET A 79 2.31 -14.33 -12.08
C MET A 79 2.46 -14.65 -13.57
N TYR A 80 2.74 -13.63 -14.40
CA TYR A 80 3.03 -13.84 -15.82
C TYR A 80 4.21 -14.79 -16.01
N GLY A 81 5.29 -14.60 -15.25
CA GLY A 81 6.42 -15.52 -15.23
C GLY A 81 6.04 -16.93 -14.79
N GLY A 82 5.20 -17.07 -13.76
CA GLY A 82 4.69 -18.36 -13.30
C GLY A 82 3.82 -19.10 -14.33
N ILE A 83 3.10 -18.36 -15.17
CA ILE A 83 2.19 -18.91 -16.19
C ILE A 83 2.89 -19.20 -17.52
N THR A 84 3.86 -18.37 -17.90
CA THR A 84 4.53 -18.41 -19.23
C THR A 84 5.95 -18.94 -19.19
N ASN A 85 6.54 -19.10 -17.99
CA ASN A 85 7.96 -19.35 -17.77
C ASN A 85 8.89 -18.24 -18.27
N ASN A 86 8.38 -17.02 -18.45
CA ASN A 86 9.18 -15.84 -18.79
C ASN A 86 9.20 -14.81 -17.66
N PHE A 87 10.33 -14.72 -16.96
CA PHE A 87 10.51 -13.81 -15.84
C PHE A 87 11.26 -12.51 -16.19
N SER A 88 11.52 -12.23 -17.47
CA SER A 88 12.20 -10.98 -17.85
C SER A 88 11.39 -9.75 -17.43
N ARG A 89 10.06 -9.82 -17.54
CA ARG A 89 9.15 -8.74 -17.14
C ARG A 89 9.15 -8.48 -15.63
N PHE A 90 9.36 -9.51 -14.82
CA PHE A 90 9.49 -9.35 -13.38
C PHE A 90 10.72 -8.49 -13.02
N ASN A 91 11.85 -8.70 -13.70
CA ASN A 91 13.03 -7.85 -13.52
C ASN A 91 12.78 -6.42 -14.01
N GLU A 92 12.14 -6.26 -15.18
CA GLU A 92 11.80 -4.93 -15.72
C GLU A 92 10.88 -4.14 -14.78
N ALA A 93 9.86 -4.78 -14.19
CA ALA A 93 8.98 -4.15 -13.21
C ALA A 93 9.76 -3.67 -11.97
N TRP A 94 10.72 -4.46 -11.49
CA TRP A 94 11.59 -4.07 -10.38
C TRP A 94 12.52 -2.90 -10.74
N GLU A 95 13.08 -2.90 -11.96
CA GLU A 95 13.93 -1.81 -12.45
C GLU A 95 13.15 -0.49 -12.59
N ILE A 96 11.91 -0.54 -13.09
CA ILE A 96 11.01 0.63 -13.14
C ILE A 96 10.72 1.15 -11.72
N MET A 97 10.42 0.26 -10.78
CA MET A 97 10.22 0.60 -9.37
C MET A 97 11.46 1.29 -8.78
N GLU A 98 12.64 0.68 -8.86
CA GLU A 98 13.88 1.29 -8.35
C GLU A 98 14.18 2.66 -8.95
N LYS A 99 13.89 2.82 -10.25
CA LYS A 99 14.21 4.04 -10.98
C LYS A 99 13.30 5.21 -10.63
N TYR A 100 12.01 4.94 -10.42
CA TYR A 100 11.00 6.00 -10.40
C TYR A 100 10.30 6.18 -9.06
N ILE A 101 10.39 5.21 -8.13
CA ILE A 101 9.70 5.32 -6.84
C ILE A 101 10.59 5.15 -5.60
N ILE A 102 11.75 4.51 -5.71
CA ILE A 102 12.77 4.56 -4.66
C ILE A 102 13.61 5.83 -4.86
N PRO A 103 13.70 6.73 -3.87
CA PRO A 103 14.54 7.94 -4.00
C PRO A 103 16.01 7.56 -4.22
N VAL A 104 16.63 8.09 -5.28
CA VAL A 104 18.09 7.93 -5.50
C VAL A 104 18.88 8.83 -4.54
N HIS A 105 20.19 8.61 -4.40
CA HIS A 105 21.04 9.38 -3.48
C HIS A 105 20.85 10.90 -3.59
N GLU A 106 20.83 11.43 -4.81
CA GLU A 106 20.65 12.87 -5.09
C GLU A 106 19.27 13.40 -4.65
N SER A 107 18.28 12.51 -4.46
CA SER A 107 16.94 12.85 -3.98
C SER A 107 16.82 12.80 -2.45
N GLN A 108 17.79 12.18 -1.77
CA GLN A 108 17.85 12.06 -0.31
C GLN A 108 19.25 12.48 0.22
N PRO A 109 19.72 13.69 -0.11
CA PRO A 109 21.05 14.15 0.31
C PRO A 109 21.13 14.30 1.83
N ASN A 110 22.33 14.29 2.38
CA ASN A 110 22.59 14.50 3.81
C ASN A 110 22.02 13.42 4.75
N THR A 111 21.57 12.26 4.25
CA THR A 111 21.17 11.11 5.09
C THR A 111 22.25 10.69 6.09
N ASN A 112 23.53 10.97 5.78
CA ASN A 112 24.69 10.74 6.63
C ASN A 112 24.80 11.70 7.84
N LEU A 113 24.01 12.78 7.88
CA LEU A 113 23.90 13.70 9.02
C LEU A 113 22.89 13.23 10.08
N TYR A 114 22.20 12.11 9.84
CA TYR A 114 21.24 11.52 10.77
C TYR A 114 21.91 11.11 12.09
N ASN A 115 21.25 11.43 13.20
CA ASN A 115 21.69 11.02 14.55
C ASN A 115 20.75 9.93 15.10
N PRO A 116 21.16 8.64 15.13
CA PRO A 116 20.30 7.56 15.64
C PRO A 116 20.00 7.67 17.14
N SER A 117 20.78 8.44 17.91
CA SER A 117 20.46 8.71 19.33
C SER A 117 19.41 9.80 19.53
N TYR A 118 19.05 10.52 18.46
CA TYR A 118 17.97 11.49 18.42
C TYR A 118 17.31 11.46 17.03
N PRO A 119 16.50 10.42 16.73
CA PRO A 119 15.99 10.14 15.39
C PRO A 119 15.13 11.26 14.78
N SER A 120 14.40 11.97 15.63
CA SER A 120 13.49 13.05 15.25
C SER A 120 13.12 13.87 16.49
N SER A 121 12.56 15.06 16.27
CA SER A 121 11.86 15.80 17.32
C SER A 121 10.39 15.37 17.34
N TYR A 122 9.84 15.15 18.53
CA TYR A 122 8.43 14.82 18.70
C TYR A 122 7.52 16.00 18.31
N ALA A 123 6.47 15.70 17.55
CA ALA A 123 5.32 16.57 17.37
C ALA A 123 4.04 15.74 17.60
N PRO A 124 3.07 16.26 18.39
CA PRO A 124 1.76 15.64 18.52
C PRO A 124 1.03 15.64 17.17
N GLU A 125 0.23 14.62 16.88
CA GLU A 125 -0.79 14.73 15.83
C GLU A 125 -1.98 15.52 16.37
N GLN A 126 -2.80 16.14 15.52
CA GLN A 126 -4.10 16.70 15.91
C GLN A 126 -5.21 16.05 15.12
N GLU A 127 -6.43 16.09 15.65
CA GLU A 127 -7.55 15.39 15.02
C GLU A 127 -8.00 16.05 13.72
N TYR A 128 -7.98 17.39 13.66
CA TYR A 128 -8.49 18.18 12.54
C TYR A 128 -7.38 18.93 11.81
N PRO A 129 -7.46 19.12 10.47
CA PRO A 129 -6.53 19.95 9.72
C PRO A 129 -6.40 21.38 10.26
N GLU A 130 -7.48 21.92 10.82
CA GLU A 130 -7.58 23.25 11.43
C GLU A 130 -6.64 23.45 12.62
N ASP A 131 -6.24 22.36 13.28
CA ASP A 131 -5.39 22.39 14.46
C ASP A 131 -3.89 22.47 14.11
N TYR A 132 -3.55 22.47 12.81
CA TYR A 132 -2.21 22.71 12.28
C TYR A 132 -2.06 24.18 11.82
N PRO A 133 -0.86 24.76 11.80
CA PRO A 133 0.46 24.18 12.12
C PRO A 133 0.78 24.03 13.61
N LEU A 134 1.76 23.16 13.92
CA LEU A 134 2.17 22.79 15.27
C LEU A 134 3.62 23.18 15.64
N GLY A 135 3.88 23.29 16.95
CA GLY A 135 5.22 23.47 17.52
C GLY A 135 5.77 24.90 17.42
N PRO A 136 7.06 25.11 17.72
CA PRO A 136 7.95 24.18 18.44
C PRO A 136 7.47 23.96 19.89
N PHE A 137 7.77 22.80 20.46
CA PHE A 137 7.36 22.43 21.82
C PHE A 137 8.55 22.46 22.77
N GLU A 138 8.46 23.29 23.81
CA GLU A 138 9.52 23.48 24.80
C GLU A 138 8.98 23.23 26.23
N PRO A 139 9.57 22.29 27.01
CA PRO A 139 10.67 21.41 26.63
C PRO A 139 10.24 20.33 25.61
N PRO A 140 11.17 19.79 24.80
CA PRO A 140 10.86 18.70 23.88
C PRO A 140 10.53 17.42 24.66
N ALA A 141 9.56 16.65 24.15
CA ALA A 141 9.28 15.33 24.68
C ALA A 141 10.43 14.36 24.38
N PRO A 142 10.76 13.41 25.28
CA PRO A 142 11.84 12.46 25.04
C PRO A 142 11.54 11.58 23.82
N VAL A 143 12.55 11.30 23.01
CA VAL A 143 12.48 10.32 21.91
C VAL A 143 13.37 9.12 22.24
N GLY A 144 13.14 7.99 21.59
CA GLY A 144 14.01 6.81 21.73
C GLY A 144 15.23 6.84 20.82
N ILE A 145 15.95 5.72 20.83
CA ILE A 145 17.11 5.46 19.98
C ILE A 145 16.67 4.58 18.81
N ASP A 146 17.14 4.90 17.59
CA ASP A 146 17.03 4.04 16.42
C ASP A 146 18.10 2.95 16.44
N PRO A 147 17.74 1.67 16.60
CA PRO A 147 18.70 0.58 16.66
C PRO A 147 19.07 -0.01 15.30
N LEU A 148 18.45 0.43 14.19
CA LEU A 148 18.64 -0.14 12.86
C LEU A 148 19.71 0.58 12.04
N TYR A 149 19.86 1.90 12.23
CA TYR A 149 20.70 2.74 11.37
C TYR A 149 22.10 2.18 11.14
N GLN A 150 22.84 1.91 12.22
CA GLN A 150 24.24 1.48 12.10
C GLN A 150 24.34 0.09 11.46
N GLU A 151 23.43 -0.83 11.80
CA GLU A 151 23.39 -2.16 11.18
C GLU A 151 23.17 -2.07 9.67
N LEU A 152 22.23 -1.25 9.22
CA LEU A 152 21.93 -1.07 7.79
C LEU A 152 23.09 -0.38 7.06
N VAL A 153 23.71 0.63 7.66
CA VAL A 153 24.89 1.31 7.09
C VAL A 153 26.06 0.33 6.95
N ASP A 154 26.36 -0.45 7.98
CA ASP A 154 27.44 -1.44 7.95
C ASP A 154 27.17 -2.54 6.90
N THR A 155 25.90 -2.91 6.71
CA THR A 155 25.48 -3.96 5.78
C THR A 155 25.53 -3.49 4.32
N TYR A 156 25.08 -2.27 4.04
CA TYR A 156 24.86 -1.79 2.67
C TYR A 156 25.81 -0.68 2.23
N GLY A 157 26.67 -0.19 3.11
CA GLY A 157 27.70 0.82 2.81
C GLY A 157 27.14 2.21 2.49
N THR A 158 25.88 2.49 2.84
CA THR A 158 25.23 3.79 2.61
C THR A 158 24.24 4.10 3.73
N SER A 159 24.08 5.40 4.02
CA SER A 159 23.02 5.93 4.90
C SER A 159 21.66 6.06 4.20
N ASP A 160 21.62 5.92 2.88
CA ASP A 160 20.38 6.05 2.10
C ASP A 160 19.39 4.93 2.43
N ILE A 161 18.11 5.25 2.33
CA ILE A 161 17.00 4.32 2.51
C ILE A 161 16.66 3.66 1.18
N TYR A 162 16.55 2.32 1.18
CA TYR A 162 16.06 1.54 0.05
C TYR A 162 14.62 1.06 0.33
N ALA A 163 13.66 1.96 0.14
CA ALA A 163 12.23 1.71 0.30
C ALA A 163 11.44 2.60 -0.67
N MET A 164 10.24 2.18 -1.08
CA MET A 164 9.43 2.96 -2.02
C MET A 164 8.84 4.17 -1.33
N HIS A 165 8.98 5.36 -1.93
CA HIS A 165 8.07 6.46 -1.58
C HIS A 165 6.64 6.09 -1.99
N TRP A 166 5.64 6.54 -1.26
CA TRP A 166 4.27 6.08 -1.47
C TRP A 166 3.54 6.75 -2.64
N LEU A 167 3.88 7.98 -3.06
CA LEU A 167 3.11 8.74 -4.04
C LEU A 167 3.98 9.50 -5.05
N THR A 168 3.61 9.42 -6.32
CA THR A 168 4.31 10.10 -7.41
C THR A 168 3.32 10.61 -8.45
N ASP A 169 3.46 11.86 -8.86
CA ASP A 169 2.76 12.45 -10.01
C ASP A 169 3.48 12.06 -11.30
N VAL A 170 2.94 11.09 -12.05
CA VAL A 170 3.66 10.47 -13.17
C VAL A 170 3.82 11.43 -14.35
N ASP A 171 2.81 12.26 -14.59
CA ASP A 171 2.74 13.17 -15.73
C ASP A 171 3.13 14.62 -15.38
N ASN A 172 3.51 14.86 -14.12
CA ASN A 172 3.84 16.19 -13.59
C ASN A 172 2.66 17.18 -13.75
N VAL A 173 1.43 16.71 -13.52
CA VAL A 173 0.21 17.54 -13.61
C VAL A 173 0.22 18.69 -12.59
N TYR A 174 0.80 18.47 -11.41
CA TYR A 174 1.01 19.51 -10.40
C TYR A 174 2.13 20.48 -10.79
N GLY A 175 3.03 20.06 -11.67
CA GLY A 175 4.07 20.90 -12.26
C GLY A 175 5.27 21.15 -11.37
N PHE A 176 5.45 20.40 -10.28
CA PHE A 176 6.62 20.57 -9.40
C PHE A 176 7.92 20.21 -10.12
N GLY A 177 7.94 19.12 -10.89
CA GLY A 177 9.14 18.65 -11.60
C GLY A 177 10.22 18.09 -10.67
N THR A 178 9.83 17.49 -9.55
CA THR A 178 10.74 16.82 -8.60
C THR A 178 10.98 15.39 -9.03
N SER A 179 11.64 15.25 -10.18
CA SER A 179 12.00 13.95 -10.75
C SER A 179 13.13 13.29 -9.96
N PRO A 180 13.31 11.95 -10.05
CA PRO A 180 14.40 11.27 -9.37
C PRO A 180 15.76 11.95 -9.63
N GLY A 181 16.37 12.43 -8.54
CA GLY A 181 17.65 13.13 -8.50
C GLY A 181 17.58 14.65 -8.70
N ASN A 182 16.38 15.24 -8.79
CA ASN A 182 16.19 16.67 -9.02
C ASN A 182 15.17 17.28 -8.05
N CYS A 183 15.26 18.58 -7.84
CA CYS A 183 14.37 19.33 -6.94
C CYS A 183 13.65 20.44 -7.72
N GLU A 184 12.33 20.36 -7.78
CA GLU A 184 11.44 21.42 -8.26
C GLU A 184 11.82 22.06 -9.62
N LEU A 185 12.18 21.25 -10.62
CA LEU A 185 12.56 21.77 -11.95
C LEU A 185 11.41 22.52 -12.66
N GLY A 186 10.16 22.25 -12.26
CA GLY A 186 8.97 23.00 -12.64
C GLY A 186 8.13 22.35 -13.74
N PRO A 187 7.14 23.09 -14.28
CA PRO A 187 6.05 22.50 -15.06
C PRO A 187 6.46 22.07 -16.47
N ASN A 188 7.67 22.42 -16.91
CA ASN A 188 8.20 22.00 -18.21
C ASN A 188 8.85 20.60 -18.16
N GLU A 189 9.04 20.02 -16.97
CA GLU A 189 9.51 18.65 -16.86
C GLU A 189 8.41 17.64 -17.22
N PRO A 190 8.75 16.56 -17.95
CA PRO A 190 7.78 15.56 -18.39
C PRO A 190 7.41 14.54 -17.29
N GLY A 191 7.68 14.82 -16.01
CA GLY A 191 7.52 13.88 -14.89
C GLY A 191 8.52 12.72 -14.89
N PRO A 192 8.33 11.67 -14.06
CA PRO A 192 7.47 11.73 -12.87
C PRO A 192 7.99 12.77 -11.87
N SER A 193 7.14 13.20 -10.93
CA SER A 193 7.47 14.11 -9.85
C SER A 193 7.07 13.50 -8.52
N PHE A 194 8.01 13.37 -7.59
CA PHE A 194 7.71 12.98 -6.22
C PHE A 194 6.88 14.06 -5.51
N ILE A 195 5.77 13.64 -4.92
CA ILE A 195 4.81 14.51 -4.21
C ILE A 195 4.29 13.83 -2.96
N ASN A 196 3.70 14.59 -2.05
CA ASN A 196 2.99 14.06 -0.89
C ASN A 196 1.71 14.86 -0.64
N THR A 197 0.80 14.31 0.16
CA THR A 197 -0.51 14.92 0.45
C THR A 197 -0.82 14.92 1.95
N TYR A 198 -1.11 13.75 2.53
CA TYR A 198 -1.52 13.61 3.93
C TYR A 198 -0.43 14.04 4.91
N GLN A 199 -0.72 15.03 5.75
CA GLN A 199 0.19 15.56 6.78
C GLN A 199 -0.52 16.07 8.05
N ARG A 200 -1.86 16.18 8.05
CA ARG A 200 -2.62 16.94 9.06
C ARG A 200 -3.70 16.11 9.77
N GLY A 201 -3.32 14.92 10.19
CA GLY A 201 -4.10 14.11 11.12
C GLY A 201 -5.24 13.30 10.50
N PRO A 202 -5.98 12.55 11.33
CA PRO A 202 -6.85 11.47 10.89
C PRO A 202 -8.13 11.94 10.18
N ARG A 203 -8.50 13.22 10.25
CA ARG A 203 -9.64 13.78 9.51
C ARG A 203 -9.24 14.56 8.25
N GLU A 204 -7.96 14.53 7.88
CA GLU A 204 -7.51 14.98 6.57
C GLU A 204 -7.71 13.86 5.54
N ASN A 205 -8.80 13.92 4.80
CA ASN A 205 -9.08 13.00 3.70
C ASN A 205 -8.59 13.57 2.36
N ALA A 206 -8.65 12.77 1.28
CA ALA A 206 -8.14 13.17 -0.04
C ALA A 206 -8.70 14.53 -0.54
N TRP A 207 -9.91 14.92 -0.11
CA TRP A 207 -10.54 16.18 -0.48
C TRP A 207 -10.03 17.40 0.30
N LYS A 208 -9.26 17.18 1.38
CA LYS A 208 -8.81 18.20 2.32
C LYS A 208 -7.30 18.44 2.28
N THR A 209 -6.56 17.69 1.48
CA THR A 209 -5.10 17.80 1.40
C THR A 209 -4.63 19.02 0.59
N ILE A 210 -3.41 19.46 0.89
CA ILE A 210 -2.64 20.42 0.10
C ILE A 210 -1.45 19.65 -0.48
N PRO A 211 -1.48 19.24 -1.76
CA PRO A 211 -0.37 18.53 -2.40
C PRO A 211 0.91 19.35 -2.32
N GLN A 212 2.02 18.69 -2.01
CA GLN A 212 3.32 19.32 -1.80
C GLN A 212 4.41 18.50 -2.49
N SER A 213 5.50 19.15 -2.88
CA SER A 213 6.66 18.41 -3.37
C SER A 213 7.39 17.69 -2.23
N THR A 214 7.98 16.54 -2.50
CA THR A 214 8.89 15.88 -1.54
C THR A 214 10.21 16.62 -1.39
N CYS A 215 10.57 17.49 -2.32
CA CYS A 215 11.72 18.38 -2.23
C CYS A 215 11.21 19.82 -2.22
N ASP A 216 11.30 20.49 -1.08
CA ASP A 216 10.86 21.86 -0.90
C ASP A 216 12.07 22.79 -0.90
N SER A 217 12.35 23.40 -2.07
CA SER A 217 13.40 24.41 -2.22
C SER A 217 12.88 25.84 -1.97
N HIS A 218 11.63 25.96 -1.49
CA HIS A 218 10.85 27.19 -1.37
C HIS A 218 10.59 27.88 -2.72
N LYS A 219 10.63 27.13 -3.82
CA LYS A 219 10.32 27.67 -5.16
C LYS A 219 8.83 27.88 -5.36
N TYR A 220 8.01 27.00 -4.77
CA TYR A 220 6.55 27.05 -4.79
C TYR A 220 6.02 27.06 -3.35
N GLY A 221 4.71 27.21 -3.18
CA GLY A 221 4.13 27.42 -1.86
C GLY A 221 4.32 28.86 -1.39
N GLY A 222 4.50 29.06 -0.08
CA GLY A 222 4.73 30.37 0.52
C GLY A 222 6.21 30.78 0.54
N PRO A 223 6.58 31.87 1.25
CA PRO A 223 7.97 32.33 1.35
C PRO A 223 8.95 31.30 1.92
N GLU A 224 8.44 30.37 2.74
CA GLU A 224 9.20 29.25 3.32
C GLU A 224 8.66 27.90 2.82
N GLY A 225 8.22 27.86 1.57
CA GLY A 225 7.67 26.64 0.96
C GLY A 225 6.32 26.24 1.56
N PHE A 226 6.15 24.95 1.81
CA PHE A 226 4.93 24.34 2.35
C PHE A 226 5.00 24.10 3.86
N GLY A 227 6.18 24.22 4.49
CA GLY A 227 6.40 23.86 5.91
C GLY A 227 5.46 24.56 6.90
N ALA A 228 5.14 25.83 6.65
CA ALA A 228 4.27 26.65 7.51
C ALA A 228 2.79 26.19 7.53
N ILE A 229 2.40 25.23 6.70
CA ILE A 229 1.08 24.59 6.73
C ILE A 229 0.99 23.57 7.88
N THR A 230 2.10 22.93 8.24
CA THR A 230 2.13 21.79 9.17
C THR A 230 2.82 22.12 10.48
N SER A 231 3.79 23.04 10.48
CA SER A 231 4.53 23.42 11.69
C SER A 231 4.81 24.92 11.76
N THR A 232 5.00 25.45 12.97
CA THR A 232 5.42 26.84 13.17
C THR A 232 6.92 26.92 13.40
N GLY A 233 7.47 28.12 13.28
CA GLY A 233 8.90 28.38 13.38
C GLY A 233 9.48 28.73 12.02
N ASN A 234 10.80 28.62 11.91
CA ASN A 234 11.50 28.86 10.64
C ASN A 234 11.65 27.53 9.90
N HIS A 235 11.27 27.49 8.62
CA HIS A 235 11.50 26.34 7.76
C HIS A 235 12.70 26.60 6.86
N VAL A 236 13.56 25.59 6.73
CA VAL A 236 14.69 25.62 5.79
C VAL A 236 14.40 24.69 4.62
N PRO A 237 14.99 24.94 3.44
CA PRO A 237 14.84 24.06 2.30
C PRO A 237 15.18 22.61 2.66
N SER A 238 14.25 21.69 2.38
CA SER A 238 14.28 20.33 2.90
C SER A 238 13.70 19.32 1.92
N TRP A 239 13.89 18.04 2.21
CA TRP A 239 13.29 16.93 1.50
C TRP A 239 12.70 15.92 2.48
N GLN A 240 11.65 15.20 2.06
CA GLN A 240 11.00 14.18 2.86
C GLN A 240 10.28 13.14 2.01
N TYR A 241 10.30 11.90 2.46
CA TYR A 241 9.57 10.78 1.87
C TYR A 241 8.80 10.02 2.94
N SER A 242 7.68 9.43 2.52
CA SER A 242 6.91 8.49 3.32
C SER A 242 6.79 7.16 2.57
N VAL A 243 7.03 6.05 3.27
CA VAL A 243 6.90 4.67 2.78
C VAL A 243 5.56 4.13 3.23
N ALA A 244 4.88 3.37 2.36
CA ALA A 244 3.70 2.58 2.71
C ALA A 244 4.11 1.09 2.90
N PRO A 245 4.22 0.59 4.15
CA PRO A 245 4.81 -0.72 4.44
C PRO A 245 4.04 -1.90 3.84
N ASP A 246 2.74 -1.78 3.63
CA ASP A 246 1.93 -2.83 2.99
C ASP A 246 2.37 -3.08 1.54
N ALA A 247 2.76 -2.02 0.82
CA ALA A 247 3.21 -2.09 -0.57
C ALA A 247 4.59 -2.75 -0.69
N ASP A 248 5.56 -2.31 0.11
CA ASP A 248 6.89 -2.93 0.15
C ASP A 248 6.78 -4.41 0.54
N ALA A 249 5.93 -4.74 1.53
CA ALA A 249 5.63 -6.12 1.89
C ALA A 249 4.94 -6.90 0.75
N ARG A 250 4.03 -6.29 -0.01
CA ARG A 250 3.37 -6.92 -1.17
C ARG A 250 4.40 -7.23 -2.27
N ALA A 251 5.34 -6.33 -2.55
CA ALA A 251 6.42 -6.58 -3.51
C ALA A 251 7.34 -7.75 -3.07
N ILE A 252 7.62 -7.86 -1.77
CA ILE A 252 8.38 -8.98 -1.19
C ILE A 252 7.60 -10.30 -1.33
N ALA A 253 6.30 -10.32 -1.02
CA ALA A 253 5.47 -11.50 -1.20
C ALA A 253 5.37 -11.93 -2.68
N ALA A 254 5.31 -10.97 -3.62
CA ALA A 254 5.37 -11.24 -5.05
C ALA A 254 6.72 -11.85 -5.47
N ALA A 255 7.83 -11.32 -4.97
CA ALA A 255 9.17 -11.85 -5.24
C ALA A 255 9.34 -13.28 -4.71
N PHE A 256 8.73 -13.61 -3.55
CA PHE A 256 8.68 -14.99 -3.07
C PHE A 256 8.02 -15.92 -4.09
N TRP A 257 6.83 -15.57 -4.58
CA TRP A 257 6.15 -16.40 -5.58
C TRP A 257 6.94 -16.50 -6.88
N ALA A 258 7.57 -15.41 -7.33
CA ALA A 258 8.49 -15.43 -8.48
C ALA A 258 9.64 -16.43 -8.25
N SER A 259 10.28 -16.42 -7.07
CA SER A 259 11.32 -17.39 -6.70
C SER A 259 10.81 -18.83 -6.81
N ARG A 260 9.64 -19.12 -6.23
CA ARG A 260 9.05 -20.47 -6.23
C ARG A 260 8.73 -20.96 -7.65
N TRP A 261 8.10 -20.11 -8.46
CA TRP A 261 7.73 -20.47 -9.83
C TRP A 261 8.94 -20.56 -10.76
N ALA A 262 9.90 -19.64 -10.65
CA ALA A 262 11.13 -19.68 -11.43
C ALA A 262 11.99 -20.89 -11.06
N THR A 263 12.03 -21.28 -9.78
CA THR A 263 12.68 -22.54 -9.36
C THR A 263 12.01 -23.74 -10.02
N LYS A 264 10.68 -23.82 -9.98
CA LYS A 264 9.91 -24.91 -10.60
C LYS A 264 10.11 -25.01 -12.11
N SER A 265 10.27 -23.87 -12.80
CA SER A 265 10.47 -23.81 -14.25
C SER A 265 11.94 -23.78 -14.70
N GLY A 266 12.90 -23.85 -13.77
CA GLY A 266 14.34 -23.82 -14.07
C GLY A 266 14.88 -22.44 -14.49
N GLN A 267 14.16 -21.36 -14.18
CA GLN A 267 14.48 -19.97 -14.53
C GLN A 267 15.04 -19.13 -13.36
N LEU A 268 15.27 -19.73 -12.19
CA LEU A 268 15.70 -19.00 -10.98
C LEU A 268 16.92 -18.09 -11.21
N SER A 269 17.91 -18.56 -11.97
CA SER A 269 19.13 -17.80 -12.25
C SER A 269 18.89 -16.48 -12.99
N GLN A 270 17.74 -16.33 -13.66
CA GLN A 270 17.37 -15.10 -14.37
C GLN A 270 16.94 -13.97 -13.41
N ILE A 271 16.49 -14.31 -12.20
CA ILE A 271 15.90 -13.34 -11.26
C ILE A 271 16.65 -13.22 -9.93
N THR A 272 17.71 -14.00 -9.71
CA THR A 272 18.45 -14.04 -8.43
C THR A 272 18.87 -12.66 -7.93
N ASN A 273 19.36 -11.77 -8.80
CA ASN A 273 19.76 -10.42 -8.42
C ASN A 273 18.56 -9.58 -7.92
N THR A 274 17.40 -9.74 -8.55
CA THR A 274 16.16 -9.07 -8.13
C THR A 274 15.65 -9.63 -6.80
N LEU A 275 15.77 -10.94 -6.57
CA LEU A 275 15.43 -11.55 -5.29
C LEU A 275 16.32 -11.03 -4.14
N GLN A 276 17.61 -10.80 -4.40
CA GLN A 276 18.51 -10.17 -3.41
C GLN A 276 18.09 -8.73 -3.09
N LYS A 277 17.61 -7.97 -4.09
CA LYS A 277 17.04 -6.64 -3.88
C LYS A 277 15.74 -6.68 -3.06
N ALA A 278 14.91 -7.71 -3.23
CA ALA A 278 13.75 -7.93 -2.37
C ALA A 278 14.15 -8.20 -0.91
N GLY A 279 15.24 -8.96 -0.69
CA GLY A 279 15.83 -9.12 0.63
C GLY A 279 16.33 -7.80 1.24
N LYS A 280 16.97 -6.94 0.43
CA LYS A 280 17.37 -5.58 0.84
C LYS A 280 16.16 -4.72 1.20
N LEU A 281 15.11 -4.74 0.38
CA LEU A 281 13.85 -4.02 0.66
C LEU A 281 13.27 -4.46 2.02
N GLY A 282 13.22 -5.76 2.28
CA GLY A 282 12.78 -6.32 3.56
C GLY A 282 13.66 -5.91 4.75
N ASP A 283 14.94 -5.64 4.53
CA ASP A 283 15.84 -5.19 5.61
C ASP A 283 15.52 -3.76 6.06
N TYR A 284 15.36 -2.83 5.10
CA TYR A 284 14.96 -1.44 5.37
C TYR A 284 13.52 -1.34 5.88
N LEU A 285 12.63 -2.22 5.41
CA LEU A 285 11.24 -2.26 5.85
C LEU A 285 11.10 -2.53 7.35
N ARG A 286 12.12 -3.07 8.05
CA ARG A 286 12.11 -3.22 9.52
C ARG A 286 11.87 -1.91 10.27
N TYR A 287 12.11 -0.75 9.66
CA TYR A 287 11.73 0.54 10.25
C TYR A 287 10.25 0.62 10.64
N CYS A 288 9.36 -0.03 9.89
CA CYS A 288 7.91 -0.02 10.18
C CYS A 288 7.53 -0.77 11.47
N PHE A 289 8.47 -1.46 12.12
CA PHE A 289 8.23 -2.18 13.38
C PHE A 289 8.27 -1.31 14.62
N TYR A 290 8.66 -0.04 14.50
CA TYR A 290 8.98 0.82 15.63
C TYR A 290 7.91 1.89 15.87
N ASP A 291 7.75 2.31 17.12
CA ASP A 291 6.97 3.49 17.45
C ASP A 291 7.46 4.75 16.70
N LYS A 292 6.54 5.67 16.37
CA LYS A 292 6.81 6.92 15.64
C LYS A 292 8.01 7.71 16.15
N SER A 293 8.13 7.88 17.47
CA SER A 293 9.24 8.58 18.12
C SER A 293 10.17 7.63 18.87
N PHE A 294 10.19 6.34 18.46
CA PHE A 294 10.92 5.26 19.11
C PHE A 294 10.60 5.17 20.62
N LYS A 295 9.37 5.52 21.03
CA LYS A 295 8.94 5.30 22.42
C LYS A 295 8.86 3.83 22.73
N ARG A 296 9.07 3.48 23.99
CA ARG A 296 8.88 2.10 24.45
C ARG A 296 7.46 1.64 24.16
N ILE A 297 7.33 0.40 23.67
CA ILE A 297 6.02 -0.22 23.47
C ILE A 297 5.45 -0.67 24.82
N GLY A 298 4.17 -0.36 24.99
CA GLY A 298 3.34 -0.92 26.04
C GLY A 298 2.99 0.08 27.14
N ASN A 299 1.70 0.41 27.25
CA ASN A 299 1.14 1.40 28.17
C ASN A 299 1.85 2.77 28.07
N CYS A 300 2.21 3.17 26.85
CA CYS A 300 2.87 4.43 26.57
C CYS A 300 1.84 5.58 26.66
N ILE A 301 1.77 6.18 27.86
CA ILE A 301 0.84 7.26 28.19
C ILE A 301 1.64 8.44 28.72
N ASP A 302 1.23 9.64 28.32
CA ASP A 302 1.87 10.93 28.54
C ASP A 302 3.21 11.03 27.80
N PRO A 303 3.35 11.93 26.79
CA PRO A 303 4.57 12.03 25.98
C PRO A 303 5.82 12.34 26.81
N TYR A 304 5.69 12.93 28.00
CA TYR A 304 6.82 13.26 28.87
C TYR A 304 7.15 12.18 29.89
N LYS A 305 6.22 11.25 30.15
CA LYS A 305 6.41 10.12 31.08
C LYS A 305 6.73 8.82 30.37
N CYS A 306 6.15 8.58 29.19
CA CYS A 306 6.50 7.44 28.38
C CYS A 306 7.97 7.55 27.94
N PRO A 307 8.86 6.64 28.36
CA PRO A 307 10.28 6.74 28.06
C PRO A 307 10.57 6.44 26.59
N GLY A 308 11.63 7.05 26.06
CA GLY A 308 12.24 6.59 24.81
C GLY A 308 12.78 5.17 24.97
N GLY A 309 12.65 4.35 23.92
CA GLY A 309 13.30 3.05 23.85
C GLY A 309 14.82 3.18 23.73
N THR A 310 15.55 2.18 24.23
CA THR A 310 17.03 2.13 24.19
C THR A 310 17.57 1.05 23.26
N GLY A 311 16.68 0.36 22.55
CA GLY A 311 17.00 -0.68 21.58
C GLY A 311 15.71 -1.13 20.91
N LYS A 312 15.48 -2.44 20.86
CA LYS A 312 14.25 -3.01 20.25
C LYS A 312 13.03 -2.99 21.18
N ASP A 313 13.10 -2.35 22.34
CA ASP A 313 11.95 -2.19 23.25
C ASP A 313 10.94 -1.13 22.76
N SER A 314 11.29 -0.38 21.71
CA SER A 314 10.36 0.44 20.91
C SER A 314 9.79 -0.29 19.69
N ALA A 315 10.14 -1.56 19.46
CA ALA A 315 9.60 -2.35 18.37
C ALA A 315 8.31 -3.08 18.77
N HIS A 316 7.20 -2.75 18.11
CA HIS A 316 5.95 -3.51 18.19
C HIS A 316 5.93 -4.71 17.24
N TYR A 317 6.87 -4.80 16.29
CA TYR A 317 7.02 -5.94 15.36
C TYR A 317 5.79 -6.19 14.47
N LEU A 318 5.08 -5.12 14.12
CA LEU A 318 3.96 -5.16 13.16
C LEU A 318 4.29 -4.25 11.99
N LEU A 319 3.65 -4.44 10.85
CA LEU A 319 3.71 -3.46 9.76
C LEU A 319 2.88 -2.23 10.17
N GLY A 320 3.55 -1.16 10.59
CA GLY A 320 2.93 0.13 10.88
C GLY A 320 2.36 0.82 9.63
N TRP A 321 1.64 1.94 9.78
CA TRP A 321 1.02 2.61 8.62
C TRP A 321 2.04 3.26 7.70
N TYR A 322 3.11 3.83 8.25
CA TYR A 322 4.14 4.48 7.44
C TYR A 322 5.51 4.47 8.09
N VAL A 323 6.53 4.67 7.26
CA VAL A 323 7.88 5.10 7.69
C VAL A 323 8.15 6.45 7.04
N GLY A 324 8.59 7.43 7.83
CA GLY A 324 8.95 8.76 7.33
C GLY A 324 10.44 9.00 7.46
N PHE A 325 11.06 9.63 6.46
CA PHE A 325 12.44 10.08 6.56
C PHE A 325 12.64 11.34 5.72
N GLY A 326 13.54 12.21 6.17
CA GLY A 326 13.78 13.49 5.53
C GLY A 326 15.03 14.17 6.04
N GLY A 327 15.35 15.33 5.47
CA GLY A 327 16.52 16.10 5.84
C GLY A 327 16.57 17.47 5.18
N SER A 328 17.58 18.25 5.54
CA SER A 328 17.85 19.54 4.89
C SER A 328 18.46 19.33 3.50
N LEU A 329 18.21 20.26 2.59
CA LEU A 329 18.91 20.29 1.29
C LEU A 329 20.35 20.81 1.45
N SER A 330 20.54 21.81 2.31
CA SER A 330 21.88 22.32 2.66
C SER A 330 22.58 21.40 3.66
N SER A 331 23.88 21.20 3.47
CA SER A 331 24.75 20.56 4.45
C SER A 331 25.24 21.54 5.54
N GLU A 332 25.15 22.85 5.31
CA GLU A 332 25.48 23.87 6.30
C GLU A 332 24.42 23.88 7.40
N ASN A 333 24.81 23.49 8.63
CA ASN A 333 23.88 23.21 9.74
C ASN A 333 22.80 22.19 9.38
N GLY A 334 23.13 21.24 8.49
CA GLY A 334 22.18 20.28 7.97
C GLY A 334 21.73 19.24 9.01
N TYR A 335 20.60 18.60 8.71
CA TYR A 335 20.01 17.56 9.55
C TYR A 335 19.37 16.47 8.69
N SER A 336 19.11 15.33 9.32
CA SER A 336 18.21 14.30 8.80
C SER A 336 17.45 13.67 9.96
N TRP A 337 16.26 13.14 9.66
CA TRP A 337 15.37 12.51 10.63
C TRP A 337 14.76 11.24 10.06
N ARG A 338 14.35 10.34 10.96
CA ARG A 338 13.57 9.14 10.67
C ARG A 338 12.48 8.99 11.73
N ILE A 339 11.30 8.62 11.28
CA ILE A 339 10.16 8.24 12.12
C ILE A 339 9.54 6.98 11.53
N SER A 340 8.80 6.27 12.37
CA SER A 340 7.93 5.19 11.94
C SER A 340 6.49 5.54 12.32
N ASP A 341 5.67 4.55 12.64
CA ASP A 341 4.32 4.76 13.14
C ASP A 341 4.03 3.86 14.33
N GLY A 342 3.53 4.46 15.41
CA GLY A 342 3.06 3.71 16.58
C GLY A 342 1.72 3.01 16.38
N VAL A 343 1.11 3.12 15.19
CA VAL A 343 -0.18 2.53 14.82
C VAL A 343 0.03 1.39 13.82
N ALA A 344 -0.68 0.28 14.02
CA ALA A 344 -0.69 -0.85 13.08
C ALA A 344 -2.13 -1.26 12.74
N HIS A 345 -2.45 -1.22 11.45
CA HIS A 345 -3.74 -1.69 10.90
C HIS A 345 -3.61 -3.16 10.45
N PHE A 346 -4.61 -4.01 10.73
CA PHE A 346 -4.55 -5.44 10.36
C PHE A 346 -4.42 -5.61 8.82
N GLY A 347 -5.05 -4.71 8.06
CA GLY A 347 -5.00 -4.61 6.60
C GLY A 347 -3.57 -4.52 6.02
N TYR A 348 -2.62 -4.01 6.80
CA TYR A 348 -1.23 -3.85 6.36
C TYR A 348 -0.39 -5.10 6.57
N GLN A 349 -0.79 -6.00 7.48
CA GLN A 349 0.02 -7.15 7.85
C GLN A 349 0.21 -8.11 6.67
N ASN A 350 1.36 -8.79 6.65
CA ASN A 350 1.75 -9.69 5.57
C ASN A 350 2.62 -10.86 6.10
N PRO A 351 1.97 -11.90 6.67
CA PRO A 351 2.67 -13.11 7.12
C PRO A 351 3.45 -13.82 6.01
N MET A 352 2.99 -13.70 4.75
CA MET A 352 3.67 -14.27 3.59
C MET A 352 5.01 -13.58 3.32
N ALA A 353 5.06 -12.25 3.38
CA ALA A 353 6.31 -11.49 3.25
C ALA A 353 7.29 -11.79 4.39
N ALA A 354 6.78 -11.82 5.64
CA ALA A 354 7.61 -12.17 6.79
C ALA A 354 8.21 -13.59 6.63
N TYR A 355 7.37 -14.58 6.29
CA TYR A 355 7.84 -15.94 6.01
C TYR A 355 8.87 -16.00 4.87
N ALA A 356 8.65 -15.23 3.80
CA ALA A 356 9.57 -15.19 2.66
C ALA A 356 10.99 -14.76 3.08
N LEU A 357 11.10 -13.66 3.83
CA LEU A 357 12.38 -13.12 4.28
C LEU A 357 13.11 -14.03 5.29
N ILE A 358 12.37 -14.87 6.00
CA ILE A 358 12.92 -15.85 6.94
C ILE A 358 13.39 -17.12 6.21
N SER A 359 12.63 -17.58 5.22
CA SER A 359 12.71 -18.97 4.74
C SER A 359 13.19 -19.15 3.30
N GLU A 360 13.15 -18.11 2.46
CA GLU A 360 13.60 -18.18 1.07
C GLU A 360 15.05 -17.70 0.94
N PRO A 361 16.04 -18.61 0.73
CA PRO A 361 17.45 -18.27 0.78
C PRO A 361 17.90 -17.25 -0.26
N ASN A 362 17.17 -17.13 -1.37
CA ASN A 362 17.49 -16.17 -2.44
C ASN A 362 17.10 -14.73 -2.11
N MET A 363 16.35 -14.52 -1.02
CA MET A 363 15.88 -13.20 -0.58
C MET A 363 16.06 -12.99 0.93
N THR A 364 16.92 -13.76 1.58
CA THR A 364 17.28 -13.54 2.99
C THR A 364 17.94 -12.15 3.13
N PRO A 365 17.42 -11.27 4.01
CA PRO A 365 18.06 -9.99 4.31
C PRO A 365 19.48 -10.16 4.85
N SER A 366 20.35 -9.20 4.54
CA SER A 366 21.78 -9.29 4.90
C SER A 366 22.10 -8.73 6.29
N GLY A 367 21.21 -7.91 6.86
CA GLY A 367 21.36 -7.33 8.18
C GLY A 367 21.47 -8.40 9.27
N ALA A 368 22.44 -8.19 10.16
CA ALA A 368 22.82 -9.18 11.18
C ALA A 368 21.66 -9.65 12.08
N THR A 369 20.64 -8.80 12.28
CA THR A 369 19.49 -9.11 13.14
C THR A 369 18.17 -9.23 12.37
N ALA A 370 18.21 -9.06 11.05
CA ALA A 370 17.01 -8.91 10.23
C ALA A 370 16.11 -10.15 10.23
N VAL A 371 16.69 -11.35 10.08
CA VAL A 371 15.92 -12.61 10.10
C VAL A 371 15.24 -12.83 11.46
N GLU A 372 15.91 -12.51 12.57
CA GLU A 372 15.32 -12.60 13.91
C GLU A 372 14.14 -11.63 14.07
N ASP A 373 14.29 -10.40 13.58
CA ASP A 373 13.22 -9.39 13.65
C ASP A 373 12.00 -9.79 12.80
N TRP A 374 12.23 -10.34 11.61
CA TRP A 374 11.15 -10.85 10.77
C TRP A 374 10.48 -12.08 11.37
N GLN A 375 11.22 -12.96 12.05
CA GLN A 375 10.62 -14.07 12.78
C GLN A 375 9.71 -13.58 13.92
N LYS A 376 10.17 -12.61 14.71
CA LYS A 376 9.33 -11.96 15.74
C LYS A 376 8.12 -11.27 15.13
N SER A 377 8.28 -10.64 13.97
CA SER A 377 7.20 -10.00 13.24
C SER A 377 6.15 -11.00 12.74
N LEU A 378 6.57 -12.14 12.17
CA LEU A 378 5.64 -13.20 11.77
C LEU A 378 4.79 -13.68 12.96
N ASP A 379 5.44 -14.01 14.07
CA ASP A 379 4.74 -14.48 15.28
C ASP A 379 3.75 -13.41 15.80
N ARG A 380 4.19 -12.15 15.85
CA ARG A 380 3.39 -11.02 16.31
C ARG A 380 2.22 -10.70 15.40
N GLN A 381 2.39 -10.81 14.08
CA GLN A 381 1.32 -10.61 13.12
C GLN A 381 0.23 -11.68 13.28
N LEU A 382 0.59 -12.95 13.47
CA LEU A 382 -0.37 -14.02 13.73
C LEU A 382 -1.17 -13.78 15.04
N GLU A 383 -0.48 -13.33 16.10
CA GLU A 383 -1.15 -12.92 17.34
C GLU A 383 -2.13 -11.75 17.12
N LEU A 384 -1.78 -10.79 16.26
CA LEU A 384 -2.65 -9.65 15.96
C LEU A 384 -3.93 -10.09 15.25
N TYR A 385 -3.85 -11.01 14.28
CA TYR A 385 -5.05 -11.56 13.63
C TYR A 385 -5.96 -12.25 14.65
N GLU A 386 -5.42 -13.07 15.55
CA GLU A 386 -6.21 -13.71 16.61
C GLU A 386 -6.85 -12.69 17.55
N TYR A 387 -6.10 -11.65 17.93
CA TYR A 387 -6.57 -10.59 18.82
C TYR A 387 -7.71 -9.75 18.22
N LEU A 388 -7.62 -9.43 16.92
CA LEU A 388 -8.59 -8.56 16.23
C LEU A 388 -9.77 -9.33 15.63
N GLN A 389 -9.78 -10.67 15.67
CA GLN A 389 -10.85 -11.44 15.07
C GLN A 389 -12.17 -11.24 15.84
N SER A 390 -13.15 -10.65 15.16
CA SER A 390 -14.49 -10.41 15.71
C SER A 390 -15.23 -11.69 16.07
N VAL A 391 -16.30 -11.53 16.86
CA VAL A 391 -17.23 -12.61 17.21
C VAL A 391 -17.76 -13.30 15.94
N GLU A 392 -18.08 -12.54 14.90
CA GLU A 392 -18.63 -13.04 13.64
C GLU A 392 -17.57 -13.68 12.74
N GLY A 393 -16.36 -13.12 12.67
CA GLY A 393 -15.23 -13.70 11.94
C GLY A 393 -14.38 -12.73 11.11
N ALA A 394 -14.89 -11.53 10.83
CA ALA A 394 -14.12 -10.43 10.23
C ALA A 394 -13.05 -9.88 11.19
N PHE A 395 -12.04 -9.17 10.68
CA PHE A 395 -10.95 -8.60 11.48
C PHE A 395 -11.16 -7.11 11.76
N ALA A 396 -11.12 -6.73 13.03
CA ALA A 396 -11.20 -5.34 13.47
C ALA A 396 -9.93 -4.53 13.10
N GLY A 397 -9.96 -3.22 13.32
CA GLY A 397 -9.00 -2.28 12.73
C GLY A 397 -7.54 -2.54 13.07
N GLY A 398 -7.15 -2.37 14.32
CA GLY A 398 -5.74 -2.39 14.66
C GLY A 398 -5.43 -2.04 16.11
N VAL A 399 -4.19 -1.61 16.32
CA VAL A 399 -3.65 -1.24 17.63
C VAL A 399 -2.79 0.02 17.52
N THR A 400 -2.68 0.79 18.60
CA THR A 400 -1.82 1.98 18.69
C THR A 400 -1.03 2.02 19.99
N ASN A 401 0.24 2.40 19.92
CA ASN A 401 1.07 2.79 21.06
C ASN A 401 0.94 4.28 21.40
N SER A 402 0.42 5.09 20.48
CA SER A 402 0.20 6.53 20.66
C SER A 402 -1.29 6.85 20.51
N TRP A 403 -2.04 6.76 21.62
CA TRP A 403 -3.47 7.10 21.59
C TRP A 403 -3.65 8.55 21.13
N ASN A 404 -4.58 8.77 20.19
CA ASN A 404 -4.82 10.04 19.49
C ASN A 404 -3.57 10.65 18.80
N GLY A 405 -2.51 9.87 18.56
CA GLY A 405 -1.25 10.37 18.00
C GLY A 405 -0.48 11.30 18.95
N ARG A 406 -0.82 11.30 20.25
CA ARG A 406 -0.25 12.19 21.27
C ARG A 406 0.09 11.49 22.59
N TYR A 407 0.17 10.15 22.58
CA TYR A 407 0.37 9.32 23.78
C TYR A 407 -0.63 9.65 24.89
N GLU A 408 -1.88 9.96 24.55
CA GLU A 408 -2.90 10.29 25.54
C GLU A 408 -3.37 9.05 26.33
N GLN A 409 -4.12 9.28 27.39
CA GLN A 409 -4.82 8.21 28.12
C GLN A 409 -6.00 7.71 27.26
N PRO A 410 -6.05 6.42 26.87
CA PRO A 410 -7.20 5.86 26.17
C PRO A 410 -8.41 5.67 27.10
N PRO A 411 -9.62 5.50 26.56
CA PRO A 411 -10.78 5.04 27.32
C PRO A 411 -10.49 3.78 28.15
N GLN A 412 -11.04 3.71 29.36
CA GLN A 412 -10.70 2.69 30.36
C GLN A 412 -10.97 1.26 29.87
N GLU A 413 -12.01 1.07 29.06
CA GLU A 413 -12.38 -0.20 28.44
C GLU A 413 -11.29 -0.75 27.51
N LEU A 414 -10.53 0.12 26.83
CA LEU A 414 -9.46 -0.26 25.91
C LEU A 414 -8.16 -0.64 26.63
N MET A 415 -8.05 -0.28 27.91
CA MET A 415 -6.90 -0.63 28.75
C MET A 415 -7.03 -2.01 29.40
N ASN A 416 -8.25 -2.57 29.46
CA ASN A 416 -8.50 -3.83 30.14
C ASN A 416 -7.95 -5.04 29.37
N ASN A 417 -7.86 -4.92 28.04
CA ASN A 417 -7.30 -5.93 27.17
C ASN A 417 -6.46 -5.23 26.10
N THR A 418 -5.16 -5.17 26.34
CA THR A 418 -4.18 -4.53 25.44
C THR A 418 -3.41 -5.59 24.67
N PHE A 419 -3.01 -5.26 23.44
CA PHE A 419 -2.13 -6.10 22.64
C PHE A 419 -0.67 -5.75 22.91
N HIS A 420 0.03 -6.53 23.73
CA HIS A 420 1.40 -6.21 24.19
C HIS A 420 1.53 -4.79 24.78
N GLY A 421 0.46 -4.33 25.44
CA GLY A 421 0.35 -2.97 26.00
C GLY A 421 -0.02 -1.88 25.00
N MET A 422 -0.21 -2.18 23.71
CA MET A 422 -0.82 -1.27 22.74
C MET A 422 -2.34 -1.33 22.86
N PHE A 423 -3.00 -0.20 22.58
CA PHE A 423 -4.45 -0.03 22.73
C PHE A 423 -5.17 -0.40 21.44
N TYR A 424 -6.30 -1.10 21.54
CA TYR A 424 -7.16 -1.37 20.39
C TYR A 424 -7.64 -0.06 19.75
N ASN A 425 -7.51 0.05 18.43
CA ASN A 425 -8.06 1.15 17.64
C ASN A 425 -8.91 0.55 16.50
N TRP A 426 -10.19 0.89 16.46
CA TRP A 426 -11.11 0.35 15.46
C TRP A 426 -10.96 1.03 14.09
N GLU A 427 -10.43 2.25 14.05
CA GLU A 427 -10.21 3.09 12.86
C GLU A 427 -8.77 3.62 12.79
N PRO A 428 -7.72 2.76 12.71
CA PRO A 428 -6.34 3.22 12.69
C PRO A 428 -6.05 4.29 11.62
N VAL A 429 -5.42 5.39 12.02
CA VAL A 429 -4.88 6.48 11.16
C VAL A 429 -5.88 7.37 10.42
N ALA A 430 -6.99 6.86 9.88
CA ALA A 430 -7.98 7.67 9.15
C ALA A 430 -9.38 7.51 9.76
N TYR A 431 -10.03 8.64 10.07
CA TYR A 431 -11.36 8.73 10.70
C TYR A 431 -12.42 9.33 9.74
N ASP A 432 -12.02 9.78 8.56
CA ASP A 432 -12.90 10.40 7.57
C ASP A 432 -12.57 9.93 6.14
N PRO A 433 -13.12 8.80 5.68
CA PRO A 433 -13.86 7.83 6.48
C PRO A 433 -12.97 7.00 7.42
N PRO A 434 -13.56 6.32 8.42
CA PRO A 434 -12.86 5.35 9.25
C PRO A 434 -12.14 4.27 8.42
N SER A 435 -10.83 4.09 8.63
CA SER A 435 -9.96 3.25 7.77
C SER A 435 -10.42 1.80 7.65
N ASN A 436 -11.02 1.24 8.71
CA ASN A 436 -11.51 -0.14 8.71
C ASN A 436 -12.99 -0.29 8.37
N GLN A 437 -13.66 0.78 7.91
CA GLN A 437 -15.00 0.63 7.35
C GLN A 437 -14.96 -0.05 5.99
N TRP A 438 -13.85 0.06 5.26
CA TRP A 438 -13.75 -0.46 3.91
C TRP A 438 -13.47 -1.96 3.91
N PHE A 439 -14.37 -2.74 3.30
CA PHE A 439 -14.25 -4.20 3.25
C PHE A 439 -12.94 -4.66 2.59
N GLY A 440 -12.37 -3.91 1.64
CA GLY A 440 -11.18 -4.31 0.89
C GLY A 440 -9.96 -4.65 1.75
N MET A 441 -9.85 -4.06 2.96
CA MET A 441 -8.81 -4.42 3.94
C MET A 441 -8.89 -5.89 4.35
N GLN A 442 -10.10 -6.48 4.36
CA GLN A 442 -10.32 -7.89 4.72
C GLN A 442 -9.62 -8.81 3.72
N PRO A 443 -10.05 -8.92 2.45
CA PRO A 443 -9.44 -9.86 1.51
C PRO A 443 -7.99 -9.52 1.17
N TRP A 444 -7.55 -8.27 1.19
CA TRP A 444 -6.14 -7.93 0.96
C TRP A 444 -5.22 -8.57 2.01
N SER A 445 -5.59 -8.49 3.28
CA SER A 445 -4.79 -9.01 4.38
C SER A 445 -4.99 -10.51 4.58
N THR A 446 -6.23 -11.01 4.46
CA THR A 446 -6.51 -12.45 4.60
C THR A 446 -5.97 -13.28 3.45
N ASP A 447 -5.82 -12.71 2.25
CA ASP A 447 -5.14 -13.36 1.13
C ASP A 447 -3.68 -13.70 1.50
N ARG A 448 -2.96 -12.76 2.12
CA ARG A 448 -1.58 -12.97 2.59
C ARG A 448 -1.53 -14.06 3.67
N LEU A 449 -2.48 -14.06 4.59
CA LEU A 449 -2.62 -15.11 5.61
C LEU A 449 -2.95 -16.49 4.98
N ALA A 450 -3.81 -16.52 3.96
CA ALA A 450 -4.17 -17.74 3.24
C ALA A 450 -3.01 -18.30 2.41
N GLN A 451 -2.20 -17.43 1.79
CA GLN A 451 -0.96 -17.81 1.11
C GLN A 451 0.04 -18.43 2.10
N TYR A 452 0.24 -17.80 3.26
CA TYR A 452 1.07 -18.34 4.32
C TYR A 452 0.57 -19.73 4.78
N TYR A 453 -0.72 -19.85 5.10
CA TYR A 453 -1.34 -21.14 5.46
C TYR A 453 -1.18 -22.19 4.36
N TYR A 454 -1.35 -21.81 3.09
CA TYR A 454 -1.20 -22.71 1.96
C TYR A 454 0.21 -23.31 1.89
N ILE A 455 1.24 -22.47 2.09
CA ILE A 455 2.63 -22.90 2.05
C ILE A 455 3.03 -23.71 3.29
N THR A 456 2.66 -23.26 4.49
CA THR A 456 3.20 -23.82 5.74
C THR A 456 2.29 -24.87 6.38
N GLY A 457 0.97 -24.74 6.18
CA GLY A 457 -0.02 -25.48 6.95
C GLY A 457 -0.16 -25.03 8.40
N ASP A 458 0.32 -23.83 8.75
CA ASP A 458 0.29 -23.31 10.12
C ASP A 458 -1.12 -23.39 10.75
N GLU A 459 -1.19 -23.94 11.97
CA GLU A 459 -2.46 -24.23 12.64
C GLU A 459 -3.16 -22.97 13.15
N LYS A 460 -2.41 -21.94 13.55
CA LYS A 460 -3.00 -20.65 14.00
C LYS A 460 -3.60 -19.90 12.83
N ALA A 461 -2.87 -19.83 11.72
CA ALA A 461 -3.37 -19.26 10.47
C ALA A 461 -4.61 -20.01 9.99
N LYS A 462 -4.60 -21.36 10.04
CA LYS A 462 -5.78 -22.16 9.69
C LYS A 462 -6.98 -21.81 10.56
N LYS A 463 -6.84 -21.83 11.89
CA LYS A 463 -7.95 -21.57 12.82
C LYS A 463 -8.57 -20.19 12.58
N THR A 464 -7.71 -19.21 12.35
CA THR A 464 -8.11 -17.82 12.08
C THR A 464 -8.84 -17.71 10.73
N LEU A 465 -8.31 -18.36 9.69
CA LEU A 465 -8.95 -18.43 8.36
C LEU A 465 -10.27 -19.20 8.38
N ASP A 466 -10.38 -20.32 9.10
CA ASP A 466 -11.61 -21.14 9.16
C ASP A 466 -12.82 -20.27 9.55
N LYS A 467 -12.64 -19.37 10.53
CA LYS A 467 -13.69 -18.48 10.99
C LYS A 467 -14.00 -17.37 9.98
N TRP A 468 -12.97 -16.74 9.40
CA TRP A 468 -13.17 -15.71 8.37
C TRP A 468 -13.83 -16.27 7.10
N VAL A 469 -13.40 -17.45 6.66
CA VAL A 469 -13.96 -18.16 5.49
C VAL A 469 -15.43 -18.50 5.72
N SER A 470 -15.77 -19.01 6.91
CA SER A 470 -17.17 -19.27 7.28
C SER A 470 -18.02 -17.99 7.24
N TRP A 471 -17.48 -16.88 7.74
CA TRP A 471 -18.14 -15.58 7.72
C TRP A 471 -18.34 -15.06 6.29
N ILE A 472 -17.31 -15.03 5.44
CA ILE A 472 -17.43 -14.47 4.10
C ILE A 472 -18.31 -15.32 3.17
N ILE A 473 -18.31 -16.65 3.33
CA ILE A 473 -19.22 -17.54 2.59
C ILE A 473 -20.67 -17.18 2.91
N THR A 474 -20.99 -16.99 4.18
CA THR A 474 -22.36 -16.67 4.63
C THR A 474 -22.81 -15.27 4.20
N ASN A 475 -21.86 -14.35 4.01
CA ASN A 475 -22.12 -12.96 3.67
C ASN A 475 -21.84 -12.62 2.20
N THR A 476 -21.66 -13.63 1.35
CA THR A 476 -21.60 -13.46 -0.09
C THR A 476 -22.81 -14.13 -0.73
N TYR A 477 -23.56 -13.37 -1.52
CA TYR A 477 -24.70 -13.91 -2.26
C TYR A 477 -24.65 -13.47 -3.73
N PHE A 478 -25.60 -13.95 -4.52
CA PHE A 478 -25.66 -13.65 -5.95
C PHE A 478 -27.07 -13.19 -6.33
N GLU A 479 -27.15 -12.08 -7.06
CA GLU A 479 -28.37 -11.60 -7.72
C GLU A 479 -28.37 -12.07 -9.17
N GLY A 480 -29.04 -13.19 -9.42
CA GLY A 480 -28.83 -13.93 -10.66
C GLY A 480 -27.42 -14.52 -10.69
N ASP A 481 -26.62 -14.10 -11.68
CA ASP A 481 -25.21 -14.50 -11.80
C ASP A 481 -24.24 -13.47 -11.22
N ASP A 482 -24.71 -12.27 -10.83
CA ASP A 482 -23.83 -11.21 -10.31
C ASP A 482 -23.58 -11.37 -8.81
N TYR A 483 -22.33 -11.21 -8.38
CA TYR A 483 -21.96 -11.34 -6.97
C TYR A 483 -22.32 -10.09 -6.16
N GLN A 484 -22.67 -10.30 -4.90
CA GLN A 484 -22.81 -9.27 -3.89
C GLN A 484 -21.95 -9.69 -2.69
N ILE A 485 -20.93 -8.90 -2.39
CA ILE A 485 -20.01 -9.08 -1.25
C ILE A 485 -20.16 -7.90 -0.29
N PRO A 486 -19.73 -8.02 0.98
CA PRO A 486 -19.68 -6.86 1.87
C PRO A 486 -18.85 -5.73 1.24
N SER A 487 -19.26 -4.48 1.46
CA SER A 487 -18.55 -3.30 0.95
C SER A 487 -18.20 -2.33 2.08
N THR A 488 -19.17 -2.03 2.94
CA THR A 488 -18.99 -1.16 4.11
C THR A 488 -19.27 -1.93 5.39
N LEU A 489 -18.36 -1.82 6.34
CA LEU A 489 -18.38 -2.46 7.65
C LEU A 489 -18.51 -1.39 8.74
N ASP A 490 -19.15 -1.76 9.83
CA ASP A 490 -19.29 -0.99 11.05
C ASP A 490 -18.88 -1.85 12.25
N TRP A 491 -18.30 -1.23 13.26
CA TRP A 491 -17.59 -1.92 14.35
C TRP A 491 -18.11 -1.46 15.71
N SER A 492 -18.24 -2.40 16.65
CA SER A 492 -18.60 -2.08 18.03
C SER A 492 -17.94 -3.04 19.03
N GLY A 493 -17.82 -2.60 20.27
CA GLY A 493 -17.12 -3.35 21.32
C GLY A 493 -15.59 -3.25 21.19
N ALA A 494 -14.89 -4.10 21.94
CA ALA A 494 -13.44 -4.19 21.96
C ALA A 494 -13.02 -5.65 22.15
N PRO A 495 -11.82 -6.06 21.68
CA PRO A 495 -11.31 -7.40 21.87
C PRO A 495 -11.41 -7.88 23.34
N PRO A 496 -11.80 -9.14 23.60
CA PRO A 496 -12.09 -10.19 22.62
C PRO A 496 -13.55 -10.17 22.10
N ASN A 497 -14.37 -9.19 22.52
CA ASN A 497 -15.79 -9.09 22.20
C ASN A 497 -16.05 -7.93 21.22
N VAL A 498 -15.25 -7.86 20.16
CA VAL A 498 -15.49 -6.92 19.05
C VAL A 498 -16.46 -7.54 18.05
N HIS A 499 -17.39 -6.74 17.56
CA HIS A 499 -18.45 -7.14 16.65
C HIS A 499 -18.35 -6.40 15.32
N CYS A 500 -18.56 -7.14 14.23
CA CYS A 500 -18.64 -6.61 12.87
C CYS A 500 -20.09 -6.61 12.39
N LYS A 501 -20.54 -5.47 11.87
CA LYS A 501 -21.82 -5.33 11.17
C LYS A 501 -21.55 -4.95 9.71
N ILE A 502 -22.13 -5.70 8.78
CA ILE A 502 -22.13 -5.31 7.38
C ILE A 502 -23.21 -4.26 7.16
N VAL A 503 -22.81 -3.06 6.75
CA VAL A 503 -23.73 -1.94 6.47
C VAL A 503 -24.24 -2.03 5.04
N TYR A 504 -23.35 -2.29 4.10
CA TYR A 504 -23.67 -2.39 2.68
C TYR A 504 -23.00 -3.62 2.06
N HIS A 505 -23.70 -4.18 1.08
CA HIS A 505 -23.12 -5.10 0.10
C HIS A 505 -22.97 -4.36 -1.23
N GLY A 506 -22.06 -4.82 -2.07
CA GLY A 506 -21.88 -4.30 -3.42
C GLY A 506 -21.08 -5.27 -4.28
N ASN A 507 -20.67 -4.78 -5.45
CA ASN A 507 -20.00 -5.55 -6.48
C ASN A 507 -18.61 -5.00 -6.82
N ALA A 508 -17.90 -4.41 -5.85
CA ALA A 508 -16.55 -3.88 -6.05
C ALA A 508 -15.60 -4.95 -6.63
N VAL A 509 -14.86 -4.58 -7.69
CA VAL A 509 -14.10 -5.52 -8.54
C VAL A 509 -12.88 -6.12 -7.82
N GLY A 510 -11.95 -5.29 -7.35
CA GLY A 510 -10.74 -5.75 -6.66
C GLY A 510 -11.03 -6.52 -5.37
N PRO A 511 -11.89 -6.01 -4.45
CA PRO A 511 -12.27 -6.75 -3.25
C PRO A 511 -12.88 -8.12 -3.54
N ALA A 512 -13.68 -8.26 -4.61
CA ALA A 512 -14.22 -9.55 -5.03
C ALA A 512 -13.14 -10.50 -5.56
N ALA A 513 -12.24 -10.00 -6.41
CA ALA A 513 -11.13 -10.80 -6.93
C ALA A 513 -10.15 -11.24 -5.83
N ALA A 514 -9.82 -10.35 -4.89
CA ALA A 514 -8.99 -10.67 -3.72
C ALA A 514 -9.69 -11.67 -2.77
N THR A 515 -11.01 -11.57 -2.61
CA THR A 515 -11.81 -12.56 -1.86
C THR A 515 -11.72 -13.93 -2.53
N ALA A 516 -11.92 -14.01 -3.84
CA ALA A 516 -11.81 -15.25 -4.60
C ALA A 516 -10.39 -15.85 -4.51
N ARG A 517 -9.35 -15.01 -4.55
CA ARG A 517 -7.96 -15.46 -4.38
C ARG A 517 -7.68 -16.00 -2.99
N THR A 518 -8.15 -15.32 -1.93
CA THR A 518 -8.08 -15.80 -0.54
C THR A 518 -8.73 -17.17 -0.41
N LEU A 519 -9.97 -17.31 -0.89
CA LEU A 519 -10.73 -18.56 -0.85
C LEU A 519 -10.04 -19.68 -1.65
N SER A 520 -9.38 -19.36 -2.76
CA SER A 520 -8.65 -20.32 -3.59
C SER A 520 -7.44 -20.92 -2.84
N TYR A 521 -6.58 -20.08 -2.25
CA TYR A 521 -5.45 -20.54 -1.45
C TYR A 521 -5.90 -21.37 -0.24
N TYR A 522 -6.89 -20.88 0.49
CA TYR A 522 -7.47 -21.61 1.63
C TYR A 522 -8.02 -22.97 1.20
N ALA A 523 -8.87 -23.01 0.16
CA ALA A 523 -9.52 -24.23 -0.29
C ALA A 523 -8.52 -25.28 -0.80
N ALA A 524 -7.46 -24.85 -1.50
CA ALA A 524 -6.41 -25.74 -1.99
C ALA A 524 -5.67 -26.46 -0.85
N ARG A 525 -5.45 -25.78 0.29
CA ARG A 525 -4.78 -26.37 1.46
C ARG A 525 -5.72 -27.15 2.38
N ALA A 526 -6.90 -26.59 2.65
CA ALA A 526 -7.89 -27.18 3.56
C ALA A 526 -8.75 -28.27 2.91
N ASN A 527 -8.65 -28.46 1.58
CA ASN A 527 -9.54 -29.31 0.79
C ASN A 527 -11.03 -28.91 0.99
N HIS A 528 -11.32 -27.61 0.89
CA HIS A 528 -12.63 -27.05 1.23
C HIS A 528 -13.46 -26.74 -0.03
N ALA A 529 -14.37 -27.65 -0.39
CA ALA A 529 -15.13 -27.58 -1.64
C ALA A 529 -16.00 -26.32 -1.79
N GLU A 530 -16.66 -25.87 -0.72
CA GLU A 530 -17.55 -24.70 -0.78
C GLU A 530 -16.77 -23.41 -1.06
N ALA A 531 -15.66 -23.16 -0.35
CA ALA A 531 -14.74 -22.06 -0.62
C ALA A 531 -14.20 -22.09 -2.06
N LYS A 532 -13.78 -23.26 -2.57
CA LYS A 532 -13.36 -23.41 -3.98
C LYS A 532 -14.48 -22.99 -4.94
N ASN A 533 -15.69 -23.48 -4.72
CA ASN A 533 -16.84 -23.21 -5.59
C ASN A 533 -17.26 -21.74 -5.54
N LEU A 534 -17.24 -21.11 -4.36
CA LEU A 534 -17.53 -19.69 -4.21
C LEU A 534 -16.49 -18.84 -4.95
N ALA A 535 -15.19 -19.13 -4.77
CA ALA A 535 -14.12 -18.46 -5.50
C ALA A 535 -14.34 -18.53 -7.03
N LYS A 536 -14.61 -19.75 -7.52
CA LYS A 536 -14.91 -20.00 -8.93
C LYS A 536 -16.08 -19.14 -9.42
N LYS A 537 -17.18 -19.12 -8.67
CA LYS A 537 -18.41 -18.40 -9.04
C LYS A 537 -18.20 -16.88 -9.08
N ILE A 538 -17.43 -16.32 -8.14
CA ILE A 538 -17.05 -14.90 -8.15
C ILE A 538 -16.23 -14.58 -9.41
N LEU A 539 -15.20 -15.38 -9.71
CA LEU A 539 -14.35 -15.20 -10.89
C LEU A 539 -15.13 -15.34 -12.21
N ASP A 540 -16.06 -16.28 -12.28
CA ASP A 540 -16.95 -16.45 -13.44
C ASP A 540 -17.89 -15.26 -13.61
N SER A 541 -18.44 -14.73 -12.52
CA SER A 541 -19.29 -13.53 -12.55
C SER A 541 -18.51 -12.30 -13.05
N LEU A 542 -17.32 -12.03 -12.48
CA LEU A 542 -16.43 -10.97 -12.94
C LEU A 542 -16.20 -11.05 -14.45
N TRP A 543 -15.86 -12.24 -14.94
CA TRP A 543 -15.56 -12.48 -16.35
C TRP A 543 -16.77 -12.34 -17.28
N ASN A 544 -17.91 -12.88 -16.87
CA ASN A 544 -19.09 -12.97 -17.73
C ASN A 544 -19.88 -11.66 -17.78
N LEU A 545 -19.88 -10.87 -16.69
CA LEU A 545 -20.77 -9.72 -16.53
C LEU A 545 -20.05 -8.37 -16.61
N HIS A 546 -18.79 -8.29 -16.17
CA HIS A 546 -18.15 -7.01 -15.90
C HIS A 546 -16.99 -6.66 -16.84
N ARG A 547 -16.76 -7.44 -17.90
CA ARG A 547 -15.73 -7.14 -18.91
C ARG A 547 -16.03 -5.85 -19.66
N THR A 548 -14.99 -5.05 -19.86
CA THR A 548 -14.94 -3.85 -20.70
C THR A 548 -13.84 -4.00 -21.76
N PRO A 549 -13.74 -3.09 -22.74
CA PRO A 549 -12.60 -3.05 -23.64
C PRO A 549 -11.25 -2.89 -22.93
N LEU A 550 -11.22 -2.16 -21.81
CA LEU A 550 -10.00 -1.88 -21.05
C LEU A 550 -9.67 -2.95 -20.00
N GLY A 551 -10.65 -3.75 -19.54
CA GLY A 551 -10.43 -4.73 -18.47
C GLY A 551 -11.73 -5.30 -17.91
N ILE A 552 -11.90 -5.21 -16.59
CA ILE A 552 -13.12 -5.55 -15.85
C ILE A 552 -13.50 -4.37 -14.96
N SER A 553 -14.73 -3.84 -15.08
CA SER A 553 -15.18 -2.68 -14.32
C SER A 553 -16.69 -2.68 -14.14
N VAL A 554 -17.13 -2.24 -12.96
CA VAL A 554 -18.54 -1.99 -12.63
C VAL A 554 -18.82 -0.49 -12.66
N GLU A 555 -20.08 -0.11 -12.85
CA GLU A 555 -20.46 1.31 -12.74
C GLU A 555 -20.52 1.70 -11.26
N GLU A 556 -19.70 2.67 -10.88
CA GLU A 556 -19.60 3.22 -9.53
C GLU A 556 -20.11 4.66 -9.49
N GLN A 557 -20.64 5.07 -8.33
CA GLN A 557 -21.06 6.44 -8.06
C GLN A 557 -20.23 6.96 -6.87
N PRO A 558 -19.02 7.48 -7.10
CA PRO A 558 -18.16 7.96 -6.03
C PRO A 558 -18.75 9.21 -5.35
N GLU A 559 -18.33 9.45 -4.11
CA GLU A 559 -18.59 10.73 -3.45
C GLU A 559 -17.77 11.84 -4.13
N ILE A 560 -18.39 13.00 -4.37
CA ILE A 560 -17.80 14.09 -5.15
C ILE A 560 -17.81 15.37 -4.32
N HIS A 561 -16.61 15.86 -3.96
CA HIS A 561 -16.43 17.02 -3.10
C HIS A 561 -15.47 18.07 -3.68
N PHE A 562 -15.54 18.36 -4.99
CA PHE A 562 -14.61 19.30 -5.65
C PHE A 562 -14.64 20.74 -5.09
N ASN A 563 -15.78 21.18 -4.56
CA ASN A 563 -15.90 22.49 -3.89
C ASN A 563 -15.60 22.43 -2.38
N GLN A 564 -15.09 21.31 -1.86
CA GLN A 564 -14.69 21.17 -0.47
C GLN A 564 -13.69 22.26 -0.11
N SER A 565 -13.97 23.05 0.92
CA SER A 565 -13.00 23.98 1.48
C SER A 565 -11.81 23.19 2.03
N VAL A 566 -10.60 23.63 1.68
CA VAL A 566 -9.35 23.09 2.19
C VAL A 566 -8.85 24.09 3.22
N TYR A 567 -8.69 23.65 4.47
CA TYR A 567 -8.15 24.53 5.49
C TYR A 567 -6.74 24.97 5.12
N VAL A 568 -6.48 26.28 5.16
CA VAL A 568 -5.17 26.90 4.99
C VAL A 568 -5.05 27.93 6.10
N PRO A 569 -3.93 27.96 6.87
CA PRO A 569 -3.74 28.95 7.92
C PRO A 569 -3.93 30.38 7.39
N LYS A 570 -4.63 31.23 8.15
CA LYS A 570 -5.07 32.55 7.67
C LYS A 570 -3.93 33.44 7.16
N ASP A 571 -2.74 33.31 7.76
CA ASP A 571 -1.56 34.11 7.41
C ASP A 571 -0.68 33.43 6.35
N PHE A 572 -1.03 32.22 5.93
CA PHE A 572 -0.34 31.53 4.83
C PHE A 572 -0.89 32.02 3.48
N HIS A 573 0.03 32.39 2.59
CA HIS A 573 -0.27 32.68 1.20
C HIS A 573 0.83 32.07 0.33
N GLY A 574 0.44 31.23 -0.61
CA GLY A 574 1.36 30.54 -1.51
C GLY A 574 0.81 30.35 -2.91
N VAL A 575 1.64 29.85 -3.82
CA VAL A 575 1.28 29.66 -5.23
C VAL A 575 1.85 28.33 -5.74
N TYR A 576 1.03 27.57 -6.47
CA TYR A 576 1.44 26.36 -7.17
C TYR A 576 2.16 26.67 -8.51
N PRO A 577 2.90 25.70 -9.09
CA PRO A 577 3.58 25.88 -10.37
C PRO A 577 2.67 26.34 -11.53
N ASN A 578 1.40 25.95 -11.52
CA ASN A 578 0.40 26.34 -12.52
C ASN A 578 -0.25 27.72 -12.25
N GLY A 579 0.10 28.38 -11.14
CA GLY A 579 -0.44 29.67 -10.72
C GLY A 579 -1.66 29.60 -9.81
N ASP A 580 -2.12 28.41 -9.42
CA ASP A 580 -3.21 28.27 -8.45
C ASP A 580 -2.78 28.84 -7.09
N VAL A 581 -3.65 29.67 -6.51
CA VAL A 581 -3.38 30.36 -5.24
C VAL A 581 -3.77 29.47 -4.07
N ILE A 582 -2.89 29.42 -3.07
CA ILE A 582 -3.08 28.74 -1.79
C ILE A 582 -3.34 29.81 -0.74
N ASP A 583 -4.59 29.94 -0.28
CA ASP A 583 -4.99 30.85 0.78
C ASP A 583 -6.23 30.33 1.55
N SER A 584 -6.69 31.08 2.54
CA SER A 584 -7.84 30.69 3.39
C SER A 584 -9.18 30.46 2.66
N ASN A 585 -9.31 30.82 1.38
CA ASN A 585 -10.50 30.59 0.56
C ASN A 585 -10.33 29.38 -0.38
N SER A 586 -9.20 28.69 -0.32
CA SER A 586 -8.92 27.56 -1.20
C SER A 586 -9.95 26.43 -1.02
N THR A 587 -10.28 25.81 -2.14
CA THR A 587 -11.10 24.61 -2.25
C THR A 587 -10.29 23.52 -2.94
N PHE A 588 -10.73 22.26 -2.85
CA PHE A 588 -10.07 21.14 -3.52
C PHE A 588 -9.78 21.44 -4.99
N VAL A 589 -10.79 21.93 -5.74
CA VAL A 589 -10.64 22.27 -7.16
C VAL A 589 -9.83 23.54 -7.41
N SER A 590 -9.84 24.54 -6.50
CA SER A 590 -9.06 25.75 -6.72
C SER A 590 -7.56 25.52 -6.55
N LEU A 591 -7.17 24.49 -5.80
CA LEU A 591 -5.79 24.01 -5.67
C LEU A 591 -5.37 23.07 -6.82
N ARG A 592 -6.34 22.66 -7.67
CA ARG A 592 -6.18 21.64 -8.71
C ARG A 592 -6.92 22.06 -9.99
N SER A 593 -6.71 23.31 -10.43
CA SER A 593 -7.49 23.88 -11.53
C SER A 593 -7.30 23.14 -12.87
N PHE A 594 -6.24 22.33 -12.98
CA PHE A 594 -6.02 21.42 -14.10
C PHE A 594 -7.18 20.44 -14.31
N TYR A 595 -7.94 20.09 -13.27
CA TYR A 595 -9.13 19.24 -13.40
C TYR A 595 -10.18 19.81 -14.34
N LYS A 596 -10.25 21.13 -14.49
CA LYS A 596 -11.19 21.78 -15.43
C LYS A 596 -10.89 21.46 -16.90
N LYS A 597 -9.71 20.88 -17.19
CA LYS A 597 -9.31 20.43 -18.52
C LYS A 597 -9.54 18.92 -18.72
N ASP A 598 -9.98 18.21 -17.69
CA ASP A 598 -10.27 16.78 -17.76
C ASP A 598 -11.42 16.51 -18.75
N PRO A 599 -11.31 15.50 -19.64
CA PRO A 599 -12.38 15.17 -20.59
C PRO A 599 -13.73 14.83 -19.95
N GLN A 600 -13.73 14.39 -18.68
CA GLN A 600 -14.92 14.06 -17.90
C GLN A 600 -15.35 15.22 -16.96
N TRP A 601 -14.67 16.37 -16.97
CA TRP A 601 -14.99 17.51 -16.11
C TRP A 601 -16.44 17.98 -16.24
N TYR A 602 -17.02 17.90 -17.44
CA TYR A 602 -18.42 18.27 -17.69
C TYR A 602 -19.41 17.52 -16.79
N LYS A 603 -19.09 16.28 -16.37
CA LYS A 603 -19.90 15.52 -15.42
C LYS A 603 -19.89 16.16 -14.03
N ILE A 604 -18.72 16.60 -13.58
CA ILE A 604 -18.54 17.27 -12.29
C ILE A 604 -19.21 18.65 -12.31
N GLU A 605 -19.00 19.42 -13.38
CA GLU A 605 -19.65 20.72 -13.55
C GLU A 605 -21.18 20.60 -13.54
N ASN A 606 -21.73 19.61 -14.24
CA ASN A 606 -23.17 19.34 -14.22
C ASN A 606 -23.68 18.99 -12.82
N TYR A 607 -22.95 18.15 -12.07
CA TYR A 607 -23.30 17.80 -10.69
C TYR A 607 -23.27 19.02 -9.75
N MET A 608 -22.20 19.84 -9.83
CA MET A 608 -22.07 21.06 -9.02
C MET A 608 -23.16 22.10 -9.34
N ASN A 609 -23.74 22.06 -10.55
CA ASN A 609 -24.86 22.91 -10.96
C ASN A 609 -26.24 22.33 -10.58
N GLY A 610 -26.30 21.32 -9.72
CA GLY A 610 -27.55 20.71 -9.22
C GLY A 610 -28.06 19.52 -10.05
N GLY A 611 -27.23 19.01 -10.97
CA GLY A 611 -27.49 17.76 -11.67
C GLY A 611 -27.35 16.51 -10.77
N PRO A 612 -27.65 15.31 -11.31
CA PRO A 612 -27.46 14.06 -10.57
C PRO A 612 -25.98 13.76 -10.34
N ALA A 613 -25.69 12.99 -9.28
CA ALA A 613 -24.34 12.51 -8.99
C ALA A 613 -23.78 11.71 -10.17
N PRO A 614 -22.51 11.97 -10.57
CA PRO A 614 -21.92 11.36 -11.74
C PRO A 614 -21.56 9.90 -11.47
N LYS A 615 -21.53 9.11 -12.53
CA LYS A 615 -21.12 7.71 -12.51
C LYS A 615 -19.92 7.45 -13.41
N PHE A 616 -19.11 6.50 -13.00
CA PHE A 616 -17.85 6.17 -13.64
C PHE A 616 -17.66 4.65 -13.70
N LYS A 617 -16.82 4.22 -14.65
CA LYS A 617 -16.29 2.85 -14.71
C LYS A 617 -14.79 2.99 -14.65
N TYR A 618 -14.22 2.73 -13.49
CA TYR A 618 -12.80 2.89 -13.26
C TYR A 618 -12.05 1.61 -13.57
N HIS A 619 -10.84 1.77 -14.12
CA HIS A 619 -9.88 0.72 -14.38
C HIS A 619 -8.62 0.99 -13.56
N ARG A 620 -8.77 0.91 -12.22
CA ARG A 620 -7.64 1.02 -11.30
C ARG A 620 -6.65 -0.10 -11.56
N PHE A 621 -5.37 0.22 -11.66
CA PHE A 621 -4.34 -0.76 -12.01
C PHE A 621 -4.33 -1.95 -11.03
N TRP A 622 -4.49 -1.67 -9.74
CA TRP A 622 -4.54 -2.68 -8.69
C TRP A 622 -5.80 -3.56 -8.79
N ASP A 623 -6.98 -3.00 -9.09
CA ASP A 623 -8.23 -3.77 -9.31
C ASP A 623 -8.03 -4.79 -10.45
N GLN A 624 -7.46 -4.31 -11.56
CA GLN A 624 -7.23 -5.14 -12.75
C GLN A 624 -6.18 -6.21 -12.50
N THR A 625 -5.15 -5.89 -11.71
CA THR A 625 -4.15 -6.86 -11.28
C THR A 625 -4.78 -7.89 -10.36
N ASP A 626 -5.60 -7.49 -9.39
CA ASP A 626 -6.28 -8.41 -8.48
C ASP A 626 -7.16 -9.42 -9.24
N VAL A 627 -7.88 -8.95 -10.26
CA VAL A 627 -8.64 -9.79 -11.20
C VAL A 627 -7.72 -10.79 -11.93
N ALA A 628 -6.63 -10.30 -12.54
CA ALA A 628 -5.69 -11.16 -13.24
C ALA A 628 -5.11 -12.22 -12.29
N LEU A 629 -4.62 -11.81 -11.12
CA LEU A 629 -4.10 -12.72 -10.09
C LEU A 629 -5.15 -13.73 -9.62
N GLY A 630 -6.41 -13.34 -9.48
CA GLY A 630 -7.51 -14.24 -9.16
C GLY A 630 -7.63 -15.38 -10.18
N PHE A 631 -7.63 -15.05 -11.48
CA PHE A 631 -7.61 -16.06 -12.55
C PHE A 631 -6.34 -16.90 -12.54
N GLY A 632 -5.17 -16.27 -12.41
CA GLY A 632 -3.88 -16.97 -12.43
C GLY A 632 -3.73 -17.95 -11.27
N VAL A 633 -4.10 -17.54 -10.05
CA VAL A 633 -4.07 -18.42 -8.86
C VAL A 633 -5.05 -19.57 -9.01
N TYR A 634 -6.29 -19.33 -9.43
CA TYR A 634 -7.27 -20.40 -9.61
C TYR A 634 -6.78 -21.45 -10.63
N ALA A 635 -6.21 -21.00 -11.76
CA ALA A 635 -5.59 -21.86 -12.74
C ALA A 635 -4.44 -22.70 -12.15
N LEU A 636 -3.50 -22.07 -11.44
CA LEU A 636 -2.32 -22.74 -10.90
C LEU A 636 -2.62 -23.73 -9.77
N LEU A 637 -3.68 -23.49 -8.98
CA LEU A 637 -4.04 -24.34 -7.84
C LEU A 637 -4.96 -25.50 -8.23
N PHE A 638 -5.83 -25.31 -9.21
CA PHE A 638 -6.89 -26.29 -9.53
C PHE A 638 -6.82 -26.89 -10.93
N ASP A 639 -5.91 -26.40 -11.80
CA ASP A 639 -5.74 -26.87 -13.19
C ASP A 639 -7.03 -26.78 -14.02
N GLU A 640 -7.83 -25.73 -13.75
CA GLU A 640 -9.10 -25.41 -14.42
C GLU A 640 -8.98 -24.20 -15.33
#